data_AF-A0A8H3UZM6-F1
#
_entry.id   AF-A0A8H3UZM6-F1
#
_cell.length_a   1.000
_cell.length_b   1.000
_cell.length_c   1.000
_cell.angle_alpha   90.00
_cell.angle_beta   90.00
_cell.angle_gamma   90.00
#
_symmetry.space_group_name_H-M   'P 1'
#
loop_
_entity.id
_entity.type
_entity.pdbx_description
1 polymer ?
#
loop_
_entity_poly.entity_id
_entity_poly.type
_entity_poly.pdbx_seq_one_letter_code
_entity_poly.pdbx_strand_id
1 'polypeptide(L)'
;MAQPQTHQTRLLASRRLADIDELVSKPYPGIELRVQETNVAELCLVLSPPEQKPLHLKIHLGPDYPLSPPTVSIQSSVEHPNIFGSYICASILNDGEAYTPAYTLKGIAIQLLSFFASDSIEQDYGAVINRSDYSKYSEHRFLVDPTAYTCQDCGFGKDNSGAAMSMNAISNALPSAGAIVAAPHTCPIAELSDDMLLEICEKLETEDLLRAASAWEPFRRMLHTITPTRNLRCFTLKKGFKEANLGIGVHAERGSLQSEFDLLSSSAFTTLRVRRSIHGLYFEHWLPLPLSQAHWHRVRGSLLNDSLDNIRRSMTQSSPITYVQVLYTFMNDVVVRLSKAASDGPAEVARSRDAQKSTLLHASEKAVESYLSLFHLLVCMAHDDPTIVTAARGQLDRFLGGQVDKSAVPNVGHLLISRLLTDIDSGGNAENAEDVTIAIVKEAVTRNVVWMLDAKGAGMAELSYIEPSATSDYRLRKTFDASRTSYQLLMFLNLMRRFVLGTHTKGALTLDSMQQTLFRTHGVPGPGVAAGIAQSIRQIQKVDNFVDFLRAMDVKVLPKKSEFVNFLKKTVTESMERGYSKWALTQERALGLRLIVEPGVERVEGVEPVSFFGQNPSFFPGQAHGRQTGGQRGGRGMGMGMGMGRGRGRR
;
A
#
# COMPACT_ATOMS: atom_id res chain seq x y z
N MET A 1 -19.22 -32.48 -31.91
CA MET A 1 -19.70 -31.11 -31.61
C MET A 1 -18.96 -30.61 -30.38
N ALA A 2 -18.03 -29.66 -30.53
CA ALA A 2 -17.33 -29.09 -29.39
C ALA A 2 -18.31 -28.25 -28.56
N GLN A 3 -18.38 -28.51 -27.25
CA GLN A 3 -19.18 -27.68 -26.35
C GLN A 3 -18.68 -26.22 -26.40
N PRO A 4 -19.58 -25.22 -26.36
CA PRO A 4 -19.18 -23.82 -26.36
C PRO A 4 -18.28 -23.54 -25.14
N GLN A 5 -17.04 -23.12 -25.39
CA GLN A 5 -16.11 -22.75 -24.32
C GLN A 5 -16.70 -21.64 -23.45
N THR A 6 -16.70 -21.85 -22.14
CA THR A 6 -17.16 -20.87 -21.15
C THR A 6 -16.30 -19.60 -21.20
N HIS A 7 -16.85 -18.46 -20.77
CA HIS A 7 -16.10 -17.19 -20.71
C HIS A 7 -14.80 -17.32 -19.88
N GLN A 8 -14.85 -18.08 -18.77
CA GLN A 8 -13.69 -18.41 -17.94
C GLN A 8 -12.60 -19.13 -18.74
N THR A 9 -12.96 -20.19 -19.48
CA THR A 9 -12.01 -20.96 -20.29
C THR A 9 -11.29 -20.08 -21.31
N ARG A 10 -12.00 -19.13 -21.94
CA ARG A 10 -11.40 -18.21 -22.92
C ARG A 10 -10.39 -17.25 -22.28
N LEU A 11 -10.68 -16.73 -21.10
CA LEU A 11 -9.77 -15.85 -20.38
C LEU A 11 -8.47 -16.55 -20.00
N LEU A 12 -8.57 -17.77 -19.46
CA LEU A 12 -7.41 -18.58 -19.07
C LEU A 12 -6.60 -19.03 -20.28
N ALA A 13 -7.26 -19.46 -21.37
CA ALA A 13 -6.59 -19.82 -22.61
C ALA A 13 -5.84 -18.62 -23.24
N SER A 14 -6.48 -17.45 -23.29
CA SER A 14 -5.83 -16.23 -23.77
C SER A 14 -4.61 -15.85 -22.92
N ARG A 15 -4.71 -15.96 -21.59
CA ARG A 15 -3.60 -15.69 -20.67
C ARG A 15 -2.44 -16.66 -20.85
N ARG A 16 -2.74 -17.94 -21.07
CA ARG A 16 -1.78 -19.01 -21.34
C ARG A 16 -1.00 -18.78 -22.62
N LEU A 17 -1.72 -18.50 -23.72
CA LEU A 17 -1.10 -18.23 -25.01
C LEU A 17 -0.20 -17.00 -24.95
N ALA A 18 -0.62 -15.94 -24.26
CA ALA A 18 0.22 -14.76 -24.07
C ALA A 18 1.52 -15.05 -23.29
N ASP A 19 1.49 -15.94 -22.30
CA ASP A 19 2.70 -16.37 -21.57
C ASP A 19 3.66 -17.17 -22.43
N ILE A 20 3.12 -18.07 -23.27
CA ILE A 20 3.93 -18.86 -24.20
C ILE A 20 4.56 -17.93 -25.23
N ASP A 21 3.76 -17.04 -25.82
CA ASP A 21 4.21 -16.05 -26.80
C ASP A 21 5.29 -15.13 -26.22
N GLU A 22 5.17 -14.67 -24.97
CA GLU A 22 6.19 -13.86 -24.31
C GLU A 22 7.56 -14.58 -24.25
N LEU A 23 7.58 -15.86 -23.91
CA LEU A 23 8.83 -16.64 -23.83
C LEU A 23 9.41 -16.99 -25.20
N VAL A 24 8.56 -17.26 -26.20
CA VAL A 24 8.99 -17.62 -27.55
C VAL A 24 9.48 -16.40 -28.33
N SER A 25 8.72 -15.31 -28.30
CA SER A 25 9.05 -14.09 -29.03
C SER A 25 10.16 -13.27 -28.37
N LYS A 26 10.35 -13.42 -27.05
CA LYS A 26 11.35 -12.67 -26.26
C LYS A 26 12.16 -13.63 -25.39
N PRO A 27 13.07 -14.41 -25.99
CA PRO A 27 13.88 -15.37 -25.24
C PRO A 27 14.70 -14.67 -24.16
N TYR A 28 14.96 -15.39 -23.06
CA TYR A 28 15.82 -14.91 -21.98
C TYR A 28 17.13 -15.71 -22.00
N PRO A 29 18.30 -15.08 -21.78
CA PRO A 29 19.57 -15.80 -21.78
C PRO A 29 19.56 -17.02 -20.87
N GLY A 30 19.91 -18.19 -21.40
CA GLY A 30 19.90 -19.45 -20.66
C GLY A 30 18.52 -20.09 -20.47
N ILE A 31 17.47 -19.59 -21.14
CA ILE A 31 16.11 -20.15 -21.09
C ILE A 31 15.61 -20.36 -22.52
N GLU A 32 15.23 -21.60 -22.84
CA GLU A 32 14.62 -21.96 -24.11
C GLU A 32 13.31 -22.71 -23.86
N LEU A 33 12.20 -22.19 -24.41
CA LEU A 33 10.89 -22.85 -24.35
C LEU A 33 10.60 -23.53 -25.69
N ARG A 34 10.36 -24.85 -25.65
CA ARG A 34 9.98 -25.66 -26.81
C ARG A 34 8.52 -26.09 -26.68
N VAL A 35 7.68 -25.57 -27.55
CA VAL A 35 6.23 -25.82 -27.58
C VAL A 35 5.96 -27.08 -28.40
N GLN A 36 5.06 -27.94 -27.92
CA GLN A 36 4.60 -29.09 -28.68
C GLN A 36 3.45 -28.69 -29.61
N GLU A 37 3.55 -29.01 -30.91
CA GLU A 37 2.52 -28.67 -31.91
C GLU A 37 1.15 -29.29 -31.59
N THR A 38 1.15 -30.47 -30.97
CA THR A 38 -0.07 -31.22 -30.67
C THR A 38 -0.73 -30.85 -29.35
N ASN A 39 0.00 -30.21 -28.42
CA ASN A 39 -0.53 -29.88 -27.09
C ASN A 39 0.18 -28.67 -26.45
N VAL A 40 -0.43 -27.49 -26.59
CA VAL A 40 0.07 -26.23 -26.01
C VAL A 40 0.01 -26.16 -24.47
N ALA A 41 -0.55 -27.17 -23.81
CA ALA A 41 -0.50 -27.29 -22.34
C ALA A 41 0.75 -28.02 -21.85
N GLU A 42 1.42 -28.79 -22.72
CA GLU A 42 2.64 -29.54 -22.41
C GLU A 42 3.82 -28.86 -23.09
N LEU A 43 4.77 -28.38 -22.29
CA LEU A 43 5.91 -27.60 -22.78
C LEU A 43 7.21 -28.23 -22.29
N CYS A 44 8.24 -28.16 -23.11
CA CYS A 44 9.60 -28.49 -22.71
C CYS A 44 10.36 -27.20 -22.42
N LEU A 45 10.93 -27.08 -21.23
CA LEU A 45 11.75 -25.95 -20.82
C LEU A 45 13.19 -26.41 -20.67
N VAL A 46 14.10 -25.80 -21.43
CA VAL A 46 15.54 -26.05 -21.31
C VAL A 46 16.16 -24.87 -20.58
N LEU A 47 16.78 -25.15 -19.43
CA LEU A 47 17.51 -24.18 -18.63
C LEU A 47 19.01 -24.42 -18.80
N SER A 48 19.79 -23.37 -19.04
CA SER A 48 21.25 -23.44 -19.14
C SER A 48 21.88 -22.54 -18.08
N PRO A 49 22.00 -23.02 -16.82
CA PRO A 49 22.67 -22.27 -15.77
C PRO A 49 24.15 -22.05 -16.12
N PRO A 50 24.77 -20.93 -15.70
CA PRO A 50 26.20 -20.70 -15.91
C PRO A 50 27.04 -21.86 -15.37
N GLU A 51 28.08 -22.23 -16.12
CA GLU A 51 29.05 -23.27 -15.75
C GLU A 51 28.45 -24.67 -15.52
N GLN A 52 27.21 -24.90 -15.94
CA GLN A 52 26.51 -26.18 -15.83
C GLN A 52 26.03 -26.68 -17.18
N LYS A 53 25.80 -28.00 -17.27
CA LYS A 53 25.15 -28.58 -18.43
C LYS A 53 23.67 -28.15 -18.49
N PRO A 54 23.08 -28.01 -19.69
CA PRO A 54 21.65 -27.73 -19.82
C PRO A 54 20.77 -28.77 -19.13
N LEU A 55 19.71 -28.30 -18.49
CA LEU A 55 18.71 -29.09 -17.80
C LEU A 55 17.40 -29.07 -18.58
N HIS A 56 16.82 -30.24 -18.82
CA HIS A 56 15.50 -30.37 -19.43
C HIS A 56 14.43 -30.53 -18.36
N LEU A 57 13.39 -29.69 -18.42
CA LEU A 57 12.21 -29.73 -17.57
C LEU A 57 10.95 -29.90 -18.43
N LYS A 58 9.94 -30.57 -17.88
CA LYS A 58 8.61 -30.69 -18.48
C LYS A 58 7.61 -29.86 -17.67
N ILE A 59 6.87 -29.01 -18.36
CA ILE A 59 5.88 -28.10 -17.78
C ILE A 59 4.49 -28.51 -18.26
N HIS A 60 3.57 -28.68 -17.32
CA HIS A 60 2.14 -28.83 -17.59
C HIS A 60 1.38 -27.59 -17.12
N LEU A 61 0.76 -26.88 -18.07
CA LEU A 61 -0.13 -25.76 -17.83
C LEU A 61 -1.57 -26.28 -17.65
N GLY A 62 -1.93 -26.59 -16.40
CA GLY A 62 -3.24 -27.11 -16.03
C GLY A 62 -4.42 -26.23 -16.48
N PRO A 63 -5.66 -26.76 -16.45
CA PRO A 63 -6.85 -26.05 -16.93
C PRO A 63 -7.08 -24.70 -16.21
N ASP A 64 -6.67 -24.60 -14.94
CA ASP A 64 -6.84 -23.41 -14.12
C ASP A 64 -5.66 -22.44 -14.16
N TYR A 65 -4.58 -22.72 -14.91
CA TYR A 65 -3.45 -21.80 -15.05
C TYR A 65 -3.93 -20.42 -15.59
N PRO A 66 -3.56 -19.28 -14.97
CA PRO A 66 -2.57 -19.10 -13.90
C PRO A 66 -3.14 -19.03 -12.47
N LEU A 67 -4.41 -19.37 -12.24
CA LEU A 67 -5.00 -19.37 -10.89
C LEU A 67 -4.30 -20.36 -9.96
N SER A 68 -3.85 -21.48 -10.51
CA SER A 68 -2.97 -22.45 -9.86
C SER A 68 -1.60 -22.47 -10.56
N PRO A 69 -0.52 -22.83 -9.84
CA PRO A 69 0.81 -22.93 -10.43
C PRO A 69 0.86 -24.00 -11.53
N PRO A 70 1.81 -23.88 -12.47
CA PRO A 70 2.08 -24.95 -13.41
C PRO A 70 2.77 -26.12 -12.69
N THR A 71 2.52 -27.35 -13.14
CA THR A 71 3.28 -28.51 -12.66
C THR A 71 4.59 -28.57 -13.43
N VAL A 72 5.72 -28.58 -12.72
CA VAL A 72 7.05 -28.65 -13.34
C VAL A 72 7.80 -29.86 -12.79
N SER A 73 8.39 -30.64 -13.69
CA SER A 73 9.22 -31.80 -13.35
C SER A 73 10.56 -31.73 -14.07
N ILE A 74 11.63 -32.06 -13.36
CA ILE A 74 12.97 -32.15 -13.95
C ILE A 74 13.18 -33.53 -14.57
N GLN A 75 13.72 -33.56 -15.79
CA GLN A 75 13.95 -34.80 -16.55
C GLN A 75 15.45 -35.11 -16.67
N SER A 76 16.29 -34.08 -16.82
CA SER A 76 17.74 -34.23 -16.71
C SER A 76 18.13 -34.58 -15.27
N SER A 77 19.18 -35.37 -15.09
CA SER A 77 19.69 -35.59 -13.74
C SER A 77 20.47 -34.38 -13.24
N VAL A 78 20.24 -34.02 -11.99
CA VAL A 78 20.97 -32.98 -11.27
C VAL A 78 21.11 -33.40 -9.81
N GLU A 79 22.29 -33.19 -9.23
CA GLU A 79 22.47 -33.29 -7.79
C GLU A 79 22.08 -31.96 -7.14
N HIS A 80 20.96 -31.95 -6.45
CA HIS A 80 20.48 -30.74 -5.77
C HIS A 80 19.63 -31.12 -4.54
N PRO A 81 19.85 -30.50 -3.36
CA PRO A 81 19.21 -30.90 -2.10
C PRO A 81 17.68 -30.76 -2.12
N ASN A 82 17.15 -29.85 -2.94
CA ASN A 82 15.70 -29.62 -3.07
C ASN A 82 15.09 -30.35 -4.29
N ILE A 83 15.76 -31.39 -4.82
CA ILE A 83 15.24 -32.23 -5.90
C ILE A 83 15.04 -33.66 -5.38
N PHE A 84 13.80 -34.16 -5.50
CA PHE A 84 13.40 -35.47 -5.00
C PHE A 84 12.87 -36.31 -6.17
N GLY A 85 13.74 -37.13 -6.76
CA GLY A 85 13.44 -37.79 -8.04
C GLY A 85 13.26 -36.74 -9.14
N SER A 86 12.05 -36.62 -9.70
CA SER A 86 11.71 -35.59 -10.69
C SER A 86 10.98 -34.38 -10.09
N TYR A 87 10.66 -34.40 -8.79
CA TYR A 87 9.97 -33.31 -8.10
C TYR A 87 10.94 -32.19 -7.70
N ILE A 88 10.54 -30.94 -7.97
CA ILE A 88 11.28 -29.73 -7.61
C ILE A 88 10.59 -29.11 -6.39
N CYS A 89 11.24 -29.12 -5.24
CA CYS A 89 10.75 -28.44 -4.04
C CYS A 89 11.10 -26.94 -4.13
N ALA A 90 10.25 -26.19 -4.82
CA ALA A 90 10.35 -24.73 -4.94
C ALA A 90 9.02 -24.09 -4.60
N SER A 91 9.01 -23.12 -3.69
CA SER A 91 7.80 -22.48 -3.17
C SER A 91 6.97 -21.74 -4.23
N ILE A 92 7.59 -21.33 -5.35
CA ILE A 92 6.89 -20.77 -6.52
C ILE A 92 6.05 -21.80 -7.28
N LEU A 93 6.34 -23.10 -7.13
CA LEU A 93 5.57 -24.18 -7.77
C LEU A 93 4.48 -24.75 -6.87
N ASN A 94 4.41 -24.31 -5.61
CA ASN A 94 3.45 -24.81 -4.62
C ASN A 94 2.31 -23.80 -4.42
N ASP A 95 1.07 -24.29 -4.50
CA ASP A 95 -0.11 -23.48 -4.22
C ASP A 95 -0.18 -23.14 -2.72
N GLY A 96 -0.55 -21.90 -2.41
CA GLY A 96 -0.66 -21.41 -1.03
C GLY A 96 0.66 -21.03 -0.33
N GLU A 97 1.81 -21.21 -0.97
CA GLU A 97 3.11 -20.75 -0.46
C GLU A 97 3.51 -19.39 -1.07
N ALA A 98 4.41 -19.38 -2.06
CA ALA A 98 4.91 -18.16 -2.71
C ALA A 98 4.23 -17.88 -4.05
N TYR A 99 3.57 -18.88 -4.66
CA TYR A 99 2.89 -18.69 -5.93
C TYR A 99 1.72 -17.72 -5.84
N THR A 100 1.60 -16.87 -6.85
CA THR A 100 0.39 -16.09 -7.10
C THR A 100 0.12 -16.04 -8.60
N PRO A 101 -1.13 -15.79 -9.02
CA PRO A 101 -1.46 -15.56 -10.43
C PRO A 101 -0.78 -14.33 -11.05
N ALA A 102 -0.01 -13.57 -10.26
CA ALA A 102 0.82 -12.49 -10.76
C ALA A 102 2.09 -12.96 -11.47
N TYR A 103 2.50 -14.22 -11.31
CA TYR A 103 3.62 -14.74 -12.07
C TYR A 103 3.28 -14.91 -13.55
N THR A 104 4.26 -14.59 -14.41
CA THR A 104 4.27 -15.01 -15.82
C THR A 104 5.05 -16.31 -15.94
N LEU A 105 4.82 -17.06 -17.02
CA LEU A 105 5.61 -18.26 -17.30
C LEU A 105 7.10 -17.90 -17.43
N LYS A 106 7.40 -16.75 -18.03
CA LYS A 106 8.76 -16.18 -18.08
C LYS A 106 9.33 -15.92 -16.69
N GLY A 107 8.56 -15.32 -15.79
CA GLY A 107 8.96 -15.08 -14.40
C GLY A 107 9.25 -16.38 -13.64
N ILE A 108 8.42 -17.41 -13.84
CA ILE A 108 8.64 -18.74 -13.25
C ILE A 108 9.93 -19.36 -13.80
N ALA A 109 10.14 -19.31 -15.11
CA ALA A 109 11.36 -19.85 -15.74
C ALA A 109 12.63 -19.15 -15.26
N ILE A 110 12.60 -17.82 -15.10
CA ILE A 110 13.74 -17.04 -14.54
C ILE A 110 14.01 -17.44 -13.10
N GLN A 111 12.97 -17.61 -12.27
CA GLN A 111 13.17 -18.07 -10.89
C GLN A 111 13.74 -19.49 -10.83
N LEU A 112 13.30 -20.40 -11.71
CA LEU A 112 13.87 -21.74 -11.80
C LEU A 112 15.33 -21.71 -12.28
N LEU A 113 15.66 -20.88 -13.26
CA LEU A 113 17.05 -20.69 -13.70
C LEU A 113 17.93 -20.22 -12.53
N SER A 114 17.48 -19.20 -11.79
CA SER A 114 18.17 -18.69 -10.60
C SER A 114 18.28 -19.74 -9.49
N PHE A 115 17.24 -20.56 -9.29
CA PHE A 115 17.24 -21.66 -8.33
C PHE A 115 18.36 -22.67 -8.64
N PHE A 116 18.53 -23.08 -9.91
CA PHE A 116 19.61 -24.00 -10.31
C PHE A 116 20.99 -23.33 -10.42
N ALA A 117 21.05 -22.00 -10.55
CA ALA A 117 22.30 -21.24 -10.62
C ALA A 117 22.86 -20.84 -9.24
N SER A 118 22.06 -20.87 -8.18
CA SER A 118 22.48 -20.41 -6.84
C SER A 118 23.47 -21.37 -6.17
N ASP A 119 24.56 -20.84 -5.63
CA ASP A 119 25.49 -21.58 -4.77
C ASP A 119 25.02 -21.67 -3.30
N SER A 120 24.05 -20.83 -2.92
CA SER A 120 23.46 -20.79 -1.58
C SER A 120 22.03 -21.32 -1.65
N ILE A 121 21.80 -22.49 -1.07
CA ILE A 121 20.53 -23.22 -1.21
C ILE A 121 19.79 -23.23 0.12
N GLU A 122 18.67 -22.51 0.18
CA GLU A 122 17.80 -22.47 1.35
C GLU A 122 17.02 -23.79 1.51
N GLN A 123 16.85 -24.21 2.76
CA GLN A 123 16.11 -25.41 3.15
C GLN A 123 14.81 -25.02 3.88
N ASP A 124 13.78 -25.86 3.78
CA ASP A 124 12.47 -25.66 4.41
C ASP A 124 12.52 -25.59 5.96
N TYR A 125 13.53 -26.22 6.58
CA TYR A 125 13.81 -26.12 8.02
C TYR A 125 14.73 -24.94 8.41
N GLY A 126 15.00 -23.99 7.48
CA GLY A 126 15.68 -22.72 7.76
C GLY A 126 17.22 -22.78 7.74
N ALA A 127 17.80 -23.87 7.27
CA ALA A 127 19.25 -23.95 7.01
C ALA A 127 19.60 -23.44 5.62
N VAL A 128 20.86 -23.03 5.44
CA VAL A 128 21.43 -22.68 4.14
C VAL A 128 22.58 -23.63 3.86
N ILE A 129 22.49 -24.36 2.75
CA ILE A 129 23.51 -25.31 2.32
C ILE A 129 24.29 -24.69 1.16
N ASN A 130 25.62 -24.70 1.27
CA ASN A 130 26.45 -24.34 0.13
C ASN A 130 26.49 -25.50 -0.86
N ARG A 131 26.23 -25.22 -2.13
CA ARG A 131 26.18 -26.22 -3.20
C ARG A 131 27.47 -27.02 -3.34
N SER A 132 28.62 -26.36 -3.15
CA SER A 132 29.94 -26.99 -3.21
C SER A 132 30.23 -27.94 -2.04
N ASP A 133 29.53 -27.78 -0.92
CA ASP A 133 29.65 -28.68 0.22
C ASP A 133 28.71 -29.88 0.06
N TYR A 134 27.50 -29.66 -0.46
CA TYR A 134 26.57 -30.75 -0.75
C TYR A 134 27.15 -31.77 -1.74
N SER A 135 27.82 -31.30 -2.81
CA SER A 135 28.45 -32.20 -3.80
C SER A 135 29.61 -33.04 -3.23
N LYS A 136 30.21 -32.63 -2.09
CA LYS A 136 31.28 -33.39 -1.42
C LYS A 136 30.74 -34.51 -0.53
N TYR A 137 29.52 -34.35 0.02
CA TYR A 137 28.90 -35.30 0.96
C TYR A 137 27.82 -36.18 0.32
N SER A 138 27.42 -35.91 -0.92
CA SER A 138 26.59 -36.81 -1.72
C SER A 138 27.25 -38.19 -1.77
N GLU A 139 26.69 -39.17 -1.05
CA GLU A 139 27.11 -40.58 -1.11
C GLU A 139 26.88 -41.18 -2.52
N HIS A 140 26.22 -40.45 -3.42
CA HIS A 140 25.95 -40.82 -4.80
C HIS A 140 27.06 -40.32 -5.73
N ARG A 141 28.27 -40.84 -5.56
CA ARG A 141 29.40 -40.66 -6.50
C ARG A 141 29.19 -41.40 -7.85
N PHE A 142 27.94 -41.59 -8.28
CA PHE A 142 27.63 -42.03 -9.63
C PHE A 142 27.72 -40.82 -10.54
N LEU A 143 28.55 -40.92 -11.57
CA LEU A 143 28.61 -40.00 -12.70
C LEU A 143 27.24 -40.00 -13.39
N VAL A 144 26.25 -39.29 -12.84
CA VAL A 144 24.97 -39.16 -13.53
C VAL A 144 25.18 -38.14 -14.61
N ASP A 145 25.31 -38.61 -15.85
CA ASP A 145 25.50 -37.72 -16.97
C ASP A 145 24.21 -36.91 -17.21
N PRO A 146 24.18 -35.58 -16.98
CA PRO A 146 22.99 -34.76 -17.19
C PRO A 146 22.52 -34.77 -18.66
N THR A 147 23.43 -35.13 -19.58
CA THR A 147 23.17 -35.28 -21.02
C THR A 147 22.65 -36.65 -21.43
N ALA A 148 22.51 -37.62 -20.51
CA ALA A 148 21.95 -38.94 -20.85
C ALA A 148 20.45 -38.88 -21.20
N TYR A 149 19.73 -37.87 -20.73
CA TYR A 149 18.31 -37.73 -21.03
C TYR A 149 18.10 -37.24 -22.47
N THR A 150 17.30 -37.98 -23.23
CA THR A 150 16.85 -37.55 -24.55
C THR A 150 15.33 -37.35 -24.56
N CYS A 151 14.89 -36.19 -25.03
CA CYS A 151 13.46 -35.89 -25.13
C CYS A 151 12.96 -36.27 -26.52
N GLN A 152 11.94 -37.12 -26.58
CA GLN A 152 11.29 -37.46 -27.84
C GLN A 152 10.46 -36.31 -28.40
N ASP A 153 9.85 -35.52 -27.51
CA ASP A 153 8.94 -34.43 -27.88
C ASP A 153 9.69 -33.23 -28.48
N CYS A 154 10.83 -32.83 -27.89
CA CYS A 154 11.52 -31.59 -28.25
C CYS A 154 12.95 -31.80 -28.81
N GLY A 155 13.40 -33.05 -28.93
CA GLY A 155 14.71 -33.41 -29.47
C GLY A 155 15.90 -33.09 -28.58
N PHE A 156 15.70 -32.67 -27.33
CA PHE A 156 16.80 -32.47 -26.37
C PHE A 156 17.64 -33.74 -26.25
N GLY A 157 18.98 -33.61 -26.23
CA GLY A 157 19.92 -34.74 -26.08
C GLY A 157 20.12 -35.64 -27.30
N LYS A 158 19.45 -35.40 -28.45
CA LYS A 158 19.74 -36.11 -29.70
C LYS A 158 20.86 -35.34 -30.46
N ASP A 159 22.06 -35.92 -30.58
CA ASP A 159 23.25 -35.20 -31.06
C ASP A 159 23.24 -34.73 -32.53
N ASN A 160 23.93 -33.60 -32.74
CA ASN A 160 24.42 -32.95 -33.98
C ASN A 160 23.47 -32.10 -34.85
N SER A 161 23.01 -30.98 -34.28
CA SER A 161 23.06 -29.68 -34.97
C SER A 161 23.81 -28.69 -34.07
N GLY A 162 25.04 -28.38 -34.47
CA GLY A 162 25.98 -27.60 -33.67
C GLY A 162 25.55 -26.17 -33.40
N ALA A 163 25.78 -25.72 -32.19
CA ALA A 163 26.97 -24.94 -31.90
C ALA A 163 27.11 -24.86 -30.37
N ALA A 164 28.31 -25.13 -29.87
CA ALA A 164 28.77 -24.39 -28.71
C ALA A 164 28.62 -22.91 -29.09
N MET A 165 27.63 -22.20 -28.54
CA MET A 165 27.69 -20.75 -28.51
C MET A 165 28.84 -20.40 -27.57
N SER A 166 30.04 -20.38 -28.16
CA SER A 166 31.19 -19.68 -27.63
C SER A 166 30.75 -18.30 -27.17
N MET A 167 31.22 -17.87 -26.00
CA MET A 167 31.07 -16.51 -25.47
C MET A 167 31.74 -15.42 -26.35
N ASN A 168 31.97 -15.68 -27.64
CA ASN A 168 32.61 -14.76 -28.60
C ASN A 168 31.73 -14.49 -29.83
N ALA A 169 30.42 -14.31 -29.64
CA ALA A 169 29.52 -13.83 -30.71
C ALA A 169 28.76 -12.54 -30.36
N ILE A 170 29.29 -11.72 -29.43
CA ILE A 170 28.86 -10.32 -29.22
C ILE A 170 29.98 -9.36 -29.69
N SER A 171 30.52 -9.57 -30.88
CA SER A 171 31.46 -8.58 -31.46
C SER A 171 31.31 -8.29 -32.95
N ASN A 172 30.41 -8.96 -33.68
CA ASN A 172 30.26 -8.73 -35.13
C ASN A 172 28.84 -8.38 -35.57
N ALA A 173 28.15 -7.55 -34.79
CA ALA A 173 27.01 -6.77 -35.26
C ALA A 173 27.17 -5.29 -34.86
N LEU A 174 28.36 -4.73 -35.09
CA LEU A 174 28.44 -3.32 -35.44
C LEU A 174 28.49 -3.26 -36.97
N PRO A 175 27.69 -2.40 -37.63
CA PRO A 175 28.03 -1.95 -38.96
C PRO A 175 29.47 -1.44 -38.89
N SER A 176 30.35 -2.00 -39.74
CA SER A 176 31.62 -1.37 -40.08
C SER A 176 31.35 0.12 -40.25
N ALA A 177 32.08 0.95 -39.51
CA ALA A 177 31.96 2.41 -39.55
C ALA A 177 31.95 2.86 -41.02
N GLY A 178 30.73 3.02 -41.53
CA GLY A 178 30.48 3.61 -42.82
C GLY A 178 31.04 5.02 -42.75
N ALA A 179 31.64 5.45 -43.85
CA ALA A 179 32.26 6.76 -44.04
C ALA A 179 31.58 7.82 -43.17
N ILE A 180 32.40 8.62 -42.47
CA ILE A 180 31.96 9.79 -41.71
C ILE A 180 31.18 10.69 -42.67
N VAL A 181 29.87 10.48 -42.76
CA VAL A 181 28.94 11.41 -43.36
C VAL A 181 28.91 12.57 -42.38
N ALA A 182 29.27 13.77 -42.86
CA ALA A 182 29.18 14.98 -42.09
C ALA A 182 27.82 15.02 -41.36
N ALA A 183 27.86 15.17 -40.04
CA ALA A 183 26.66 15.12 -39.20
C ALA A 183 25.61 16.08 -39.79
N PRO A 184 24.40 15.61 -40.13
CA PRO A 184 23.35 16.52 -40.55
C PRO A 184 23.13 17.53 -39.43
N HIS A 185 23.10 18.82 -39.79
CA HIS A 185 23.01 19.93 -38.84
C HIS A 185 21.73 19.93 -37.99
N THR A 186 20.78 19.03 -38.27
CA THR A 186 19.58 18.76 -37.47
C THR A 186 19.30 17.26 -37.44
N CYS A 187 18.99 16.72 -36.26
CA CYS A 187 18.54 15.34 -36.10
C CYS A 187 17.01 15.33 -36.28
N PRO A 188 16.45 14.76 -37.36
CA PRO A 188 15.01 14.86 -37.65
C PRO A 188 14.12 14.26 -36.55
N ILE A 189 14.66 13.28 -35.79
CA ILE A 189 13.96 12.72 -34.63
C ILE A 189 13.73 13.76 -33.53
N ALA A 190 14.57 14.81 -33.46
CA ALA A 190 14.44 15.89 -32.50
C ALA A 190 13.30 16.85 -32.81
N GLU A 191 12.71 16.77 -34.01
CA GLU A 191 11.53 17.54 -34.40
C GLU A 191 10.21 16.80 -34.08
N LEU A 192 10.29 15.53 -33.63
CA LEU A 192 9.10 14.78 -33.22
C LEU A 192 8.43 15.42 -32.00
N SER A 193 7.10 15.47 -32.02
CA SER A 193 6.33 15.87 -30.85
C SER A 193 6.46 14.84 -29.73
N ASP A 194 6.20 15.27 -28.49
CA ASP A 194 6.17 14.36 -27.33
C ASP A 194 5.18 13.20 -27.55
N ASP A 195 4.07 13.42 -28.27
CA ASP A 195 3.09 12.37 -28.60
C ASP A 195 3.67 11.30 -29.53
N MET A 196 4.44 11.69 -30.55
CA MET A 196 5.10 10.74 -31.44
C MET A 196 6.22 9.99 -30.72
N LEU A 197 6.97 10.67 -29.86
CA LEU A 197 7.99 10.03 -29.01
C LEU A 197 7.37 9.02 -28.06
N LEU A 198 6.22 9.33 -27.47
CA LEU A 198 5.47 8.43 -26.60
C LEU A 198 5.02 7.17 -27.36
N GLU A 199 4.46 7.31 -28.56
CA GLU A 199 4.04 6.17 -29.40
C GLU A 199 5.23 5.27 -29.76
N ILE A 200 6.38 5.84 -30.14
CA ILE A 200 7.61 5.08 -30.39
C ILE A 200 8.00 4.29 -29.15
N CYS A 201 8.05 4.97 -28.00
CA CYS A 201 8.45 4.33 -26.77
C CYS A 201 7.44 3.29 -26.27
N GLU A 202 6.15 3.39 -26.60
CA GLU A 202 5.17 2.33 -26.31
C GLU A 202 5.51 1.02 -27.05
N LYS A 203 6.20 1.10 -28.20
CA LYS A 203 6.64 -0.07 -28.99
C LYS A 203 8.00 -0.63 -28.59
N LEU A 204 8.86 0.16 -27.98
CA LEU A 204 10.22 -0.28 -27.58
C LEU A 204 10.17 -1.31 -26.46
N GLU A 205 11.12 -2.24 -26.38
CA GLU A 205 11.26 -3.07 -25.19
C GLU A 205 11.83 -2.28 -24.01
N THR A 206 11.76 -2.80 -22.78
CA THR A 206 12.32 -2.09 -21.61
C THR A 206 13.81 -1.85 -21.77
N GLU A 207 14.57 -2.83 -22.26
CA GLU A 207 16.01 -2.67 -22.48
C GLU A 207 16.31 -1.62 -23.56
N ASP A 208 15.60 -1.67 -24.69
CA ASP A 208 15.80 -0.71 -25.78
C ASP A 208 15.37 0.69 -25.39
N LEU A 209 14.31 0.81 -24.57
CA LEU A 209 13.88 2.08 -24.01
C LEU A 209 14.94 2.66 -23.06
N LEU A 210 15.58 1.82 -22.23
CA LEU A 210 16.69 2.25 -21.37
C LEU A 210 17.92 2.64 -22.19
N ARG A 211 18.24 1.90 -23.27
CA ARG A 211 19.32 2.26 -24.21
C ARG A 211 19.01 3.60 -24.90
N ALA A 212 17.79 3.77 -25.41
CA ALA A 212 17.32 4.99 -26.07
C ALA A 212 17.35 6.19 -25.11
N ALA A 213 16.92 6.02 -23.87
CA ALA A 213 16.99 7.04 -22.83
C ALA A 213 18.42 7.36 -22.36
N SER A 214 19.33 6.38 -22.44
CA SER A 214 20.75 6.62 -22.19
C SER A 214 21.37 7.45 -23.31
N ALA A 215 20.95 7.19 -24.55
CA ALA A 215 21.45 7.86 -25.75
C ALA A 215 20.87 9.27 -25.97
N TRP A 216 19.62 9.53 -25.59
CA TRP A 216 18.94 10.80 -25.91
C TRP A 216 17.97 11.27 -24.82
N GLU A 217 18.13 12.53 -24.38
CA GLU A 217 17.41 13.10 -23.24
C GLU A 217 15.87 13.11 -23.39
N PRO A 218 15.27 13.38 -24.55
CA PRO A 218 13.81 13.28 -24.72
C PRO A 218 13.25 11.88 -24.43
N PHE A 219 13.95 10.80 -24.80
CA PHE A 219 13.55 9.44 -24.39
C PHE A 219 13.71 9.21 -22.88
N ARG A 220 14.73 9.81 -22.26
CA ARG A 220 14.87 9.79 -20.80
C ARG A 220 13.72 10.49 -20.10
N ARG A 221 13.26 11.62 -20.64
CA ARG A 221 12.06 12.30 -20.15
C ARG A 221 10.82 11.41 -20.28
N MET A 222 10.68 10.69 -21.40
CA MET A 222 9.54 9.79 -21.64
C MET A 222 9.52 8.54 -20.76
N LEU A 223 10.68 8.04 -20.28
CA LEU A 223 10.73 6.90 -19.34
C LEU A 223 9.84 7.11 -18.12
N HIS A 224 9.83 8.33 -17.58
CA HIS A 224 9.05 8.68 -16.40
C HIS A 224 7.54 8.60 -16.65
N THR A 225 7.10 8.81 -17.89
CA THR A 225 5.69 8.67 -18.30
C THR A 225 5.34 7.21 -18.61
N ILE A 226 6.26 6.44 -19.18
CA ILE A 226 5.94 5.14 -19.79
C ILE A 226 6.07 3.98 -18.83
N THR A 227 7.08 4.00 -17.96
CA THR A 227 7.29 2.91 -17.00
C THR A 227 6.07 2.73 -16.09
N PRO A 228 5.45 3.79 -15.54
CA PRO A 228 4.18 3.65 -14.81
C PRO A 228 3.05 3.09 -15.68
N THR A 229 2.87 3.62 -16.89
CA THR A 229 1.81 3.21 -17.83
C THR A 229 1.90 1.73 -18.22
N ARG A 230 3.10 1.18 -18.39
CA ARG A 230 3.33 -0.26 -18.63
C ARG A 230 2.95 -1.14 -17.43
N ASN A 231 2.96 -0.57 -16.23
CA ASN A 231 2.58 -1.27 -15.01
C ASN A 231 1.07 -1.20 -14.72
N LEU A 232 0.30 -0.40 -15.48
CA LEU A 232 -1.16 -0.31 -15.37
C LEU A 232 -1.87 -1.50 -16.02
N ARG A 233 -1.69 -2.68 -15.43
CA ARG A 233 -2.21 -3.96 -15.94
C ARG A 233 -2.80 -4.81 -14.83
N CYS A 234 -3.79 -5.61 -15.18
CA CYS A 234 -4.34 -6.64 -14.30
C CYS A 234 -3.23 -7.62 -13.88
N PHE A 235 -2.98 -7.80 -12.59
CA PHE A 235 -1.89 -8.67 -12.15
C PHE A 235 -2.14 -10.13 -12.56
N THR A 236 -3.39 -10.60 -12.62
CA THR A 236 -3.74 -11.98 -13.04
C THR A 236 -3.70 -12.16 -14.56
N LEU A 237 -4.44 -11.31 -15.29
CA LEU A 237 -4.67 -11.48 -16.73
C LEU A 237 -3.61 -10.78 -17.60
N LYS A 238 -2.76 -9.94 -17.00
CA LYS A 238 -1.75 -9.10 -17.66
C LYS A 238 -2.26 -8.11 -18.71
N LYS A 239 -3.59 -8.03 -18.89
CA LYS A 239 -4.25 -7.03 -19.75
C LYS A 239 -4.09 -5.62 -19.18
N GLY A 240 -3.68 -4.68 -20.03
CA GLY A 240 -3.51 -3.28 -19.69
C GLY A 240 -4.84 -2.52 -19.54
N PHE A 241 -4.78 -1.31 -18.98
CA PHE A 241 -5.94 -0.44 -18.80
C PHE A 241 -6.61 -0.01 -20.11
N LYS A 242 -5.92 -0.08 -21.26
CA LYS A 242 -6.54 0.21 -22.57
C LYS A 242 -7.58 -0.85 -22.96
N GLU A 243 -7.37 -2.11 -22.56
CA GLU A 243 -8.15 -3.28 -22.99
C GLU A 243 -9.11 -3.82 -21.94
N ALA A 244 -8.89 -3.50 -20.65
CA ALA A 244 -9.66 -4.04 -19.54
C ALA A 244 -10.14 -2.95 -18.59
N ASN A 245 -11.29 -3.21 -17.97
CA ASN A 245 -11.79 -2.42 -16.85
C ASN A 245 -11.02 -2.81 -15.58
N LEU A 246 -9.97 -2.05 -15.29
CA LEU A 246 -9.13 -2.19 -14.10
C LEU A 246 -9.66 -1.43 -12.87
N GLY A 247 -9.35 -1.98 -11.71
CA GLY A 247 -9.67 -1.47 -10.38
C GLY A 247 -8.84 -2.20 -9.33
N ILE A 248 -9.21 -2.11 -8.06
CA ILE A 248 -8.50 -2.73 -6.94
C ILE A 248 -9.41 -3.63 -6.12
N GLY A 249 -8.84 -4.68 -5.52
CA GLY A 249 -9.54 -5.46 -4.51
C GLY A 249 -9.67 -4.67 -3.20
N VAL A 250 -10.85 -4.67 -2.58
CA VAL A 250 -11.10 -3.96 -1.31
C VAL A 250 -11.67 -4.93 -0.27
N HIS A 251 -11.05 -4.92 0.90
CA HIS A 251 -11.49 -5.62 2.10
C HIS A 251 -12.14 -4.63 3.06
N ALA A 252 -13.32 -4.98 3.57
CA ALA A 252 -14.05 -4.19 4.55
C ALA A 252 -14.17 -4.96 5.87
N GLU A 253 -13.57 -4.43 6.94
CA GLU A 253 -13.66 -5.02 8.28
C GLU A 253 -14.08 -3.96 9.30
N ARG A 254 -15.22 -4.17 9.97
CA ARG A 254 -15.69 -3.35 11.11
C ARG A 254 -15.67 -1.83 10.84
N GLY A 255 -16.05 -1.43 9.62
CA GLY A 255 -16.09 -0.02 9.21
C GLY A 255 -14.75 0.55 8.75
N SER A 256 -13.68 -0.25 8.70
CA SER A 256 -12.39 0.08 8.08
C SER A 256 -12.25 -0.58 6.71
N LEU A 257 -11.48 0.04 5.82
CA LEU A 257 -11.23 -0.38 4.45
C LEU A 257 -9.73 -0.60 4.21
N GLN A 258 -9.42 -1.71 3.54
CA GLN A 258 -8.06 -2.11 3.24
C GLN A 258 -7.91 -2.57 1.79
N SER A 259 -6.75 -2.28 1.21
CA SER A 259 -6.34 -2.77 -0.10
C SER A 259 -4.83 -2.70 -0.22
N GLU A 260 -4.29 -3.58 -1.05
CA GLU A 260 -2.91 -3.56 -1.54
C GLU A 260 -2.75 -2.73 -2.82
N PHE A 261 -3.84 -2.19 -3.38
CA PHE A 261 -3.83 -1.40 -4.62
C PHE A 261 -3.23 -2.12 -5.84
N ASP A 262 -3.14 -3.45 -5.78
CA ASP A 262 -2.77 -4.29 -6.91
C ASP A 262 -3.89 -4.24 -7.96
N LEU A 263 -3.59 -3.75 -9.16
CA LEU A 263 -4.59 -3.61 -10.22
C LEU A 263 -5.14 -4.98 -10.65
N LEU A 264 -6.46 -5.12 -10.60
CA LEU A 264 -7.20 -6.31 -10.96
C LEU A 264 -8.30 -5.92 -11.95
N SER A 265 -8.48 -6.70 -13.01
CA SER A 265 -9.59 -6.47 -13.93
C SER A 265 -10.91 -6.97 -13.35
N SER A 266 -12.00 -6.30 -13.71
CA SER A 266 -13.36 -6.72 -13.35
C SER A 266 -13.63 -8.18 -13.75
N SER A 267 -13.16 -8.65 -14.92
CA SER A 267 -13.30 -10.05 -15.34
C SER A 267 -12.52 -11.03 -14.47
N ALA A 268 -11.32 -10.69 -14.03
CA ALA A 268 -10.57 -11.54 -13.10
C ALA A 268 -11.25 -11.62 -11.73
N PHE A 269 -11.83 -10.51 -11.25
CA PHE A 269 -12.60 -10.49 -10.02
C PHE A 269 -13.93 -11.26 -10.13
N THR A 270 -14.72 -11.03 -11.16
CA THR A 270 -16.09 -11.56 -11.28
C THR A 270 -16.13 -12.96 -11.88
N THR A 271 -15.44 -13.17 -13.01
CA THR A 271 -15.46 -14.45 -13.75
C THR A 271 -14.47 -15.44 -13.15
N LEU A 272 -13.24 -15.03 -12.89
CA LEU A 272 -12.21 -15.93 -12.34
C LEU A 272 -12.23 -16.02 -10.80
N ARG A 273 -13.07 -15.22 -10.15
CA ARG A 273 -13.23 -15.20 -8.67
C ARG A 273 -11.92 -14.99 -7.90
N VAL A 274 -11.01 -14.18 -8.44
CA VAL A 274 -9.79 -13.79 -7.72
C VAL A 274 -10.17 -12.97 -6.48
N ARG A 275 -9.71 -13.38 -5.29
CA ARG A 275 -10.06 -12.79 -3.98
C ARG A 275 -8.84 -12.52 -3.09
N ARG A 276 -7.63 -12.66 -3.62
CA ARG A 276 -6.38 -12.41 -2.90
C ARG A 276 -5.49 -11.50 -3.71
N SER A 277 -4.82 -10.58 -3.02
CA SER A 277 -3.82 -9.69 -3.61
C SER A 277 -2.52 -10.45 -3.87
N ILE A 278 -1.53 -9.79 -4.48
CA ILE A 278 -0.20 -10.38 -4.71
C ILE A 278 0.46 -10.73 -3.38
N HIS A 279 0.22 -9.94 -2.33
CA HIS A 279 0.75 -10.18 -0.99
C HIS A 279 -0.19 -11.02 -0.11
N GLY A 280 -1.27 -11.58 -0.69
CA GLY A 280 -2.17 -12.52 -0.01
C GLY A 280 -3.29 -11.89 0.82
N LEU A 281 -3.44 -10.55 0.82
CA LEU A 281 -4.57 -9.86 1.46
C LEU A 281 -5.86 -10.34 0.80
N TYR A 282 -6.77 -10.89 1.60
CA TYR A 282 -8.09 -11.26 1.13
C TYR A 282 -8.94 -10.01 0.87
N PHE A 283 -9.77 -10.04 -0.16
CA PHE A 283 -10.76 -9.00 -0.43
C PHE A 283 -12.03 -9.58 -1.03
N GLU A 284 -13.18 -9.01 -0.68
CA GLU A 284 -14.50 -9.43 -1.13
C GLU A 284 -15.17 -8.41 -2.07
N HIS A 285 -14.60 -7.21 -2.19
CA HIS A 285 -15.08 -6.16 -3.08
C HIS A 285 -14.06 -5.79 -4.15
N TRP A 286 -14.52 -5.14 -5.21
CA TRP A 286 -13.68 -4.60 -6.28
C TRP A 286 -14.10 -3.18 -6.59
N LEU A 287 -13.15 -2.24 -6.59
CA LEU A 287 -13.37 -0.80 -6.80
C LEU A 287 -12.68 -0.35 -8.10
N PRO A 288 -13.41 0.10 -9.14
CA PRO A 288 -12.77 0.68 -10.31
C PRO A 288 -12.01 1.96 -9.95
N LEU A 289 -10.86 2.19 -10.59
CA LEU A 289 -10.07 3.41 -10.43
C LEU A 289 -9.98 4.17 -11.75
N PRO A 290 -10.02 5.51 -11.77
CA PRO A 290 -9.72 6.27 -12.98
C PRO A 290 -8.23 6.16 -13.33
N LEU A 291 -7.93 5.60 -14.50
CA LEU A 291 -6.53 5.47 -14.98
C LEU A 291 -6.26 6.39 -16.18
N SER A 292 -7.26 6.59 -17.03
CA SER A 292 -7.23 7.54 -18.15
C SER A 292 -8.65 8.03 -18.42
N GLN A 293 -8.82 9.11 -19.18
CA GLN A 293 -10.14 9.61 -19.55
C GLN A 293 -11.01 8.52 -20.20
N ALA A 294 -10.43 7.79 -21.17
CA ALA A 294 -11.12 6.71 -21.89
C ALA A 294 -11.47 5.54 -20.94
N HIS A 295 -10.58 5.19 -20.02
CA HIS A 295 -10.85 4.13 -19.04
C HIS A 295 -11.94 4.57 -18.05
N TRP A 296 -11.87 5.81 -17.53
CA TRP A 296 -12.88 6.39 -16.65
C TRP A 296 -14.27 6.34 -17.27
N HIS A 297 -14.40 6.73 -18.54
CA HIS A 297 -15.68 6.65 -19.26
C HIS A 297 -16.29 5.24 -19.31
N ARG A 298 -15.46 4.18 -19.29
CA ARG A 298 -15.94 2.79 -19.30
C ARG A 298 -16.33 2.28 -17.92
N VAL A 299 -15.71 2.81 -16.86
CA VAL A 299 -15.90 2.30 -15.49
C VAL A 299 -16.79 3.18 -14.61
N ARG A 300 -17.01 4.45 -14.99
CA ARG A 300 -17.94 5.35 -14.32
C ARG A 300 -19.40 4.89 -14.52
N GLY A 301 -20.31 5.39 -13.67
CA GLY A 301 -21.72 5.02 -13.73
C GLY A 301 -22.02 3.73 -12.96
N SER A 302 -22.78 2.81 -13.56
CA SER A 302 -23.30 1.62 -12.86
C SER A 302 -22.21 0.76 -12.23
N LEU A 303 -21.11 0.50 -12.95
CA LEU A 303 -20.02 -0.34 -12.45
C LEU A 303 -19.38 0.24 -11.17
N LEU A 304 -19.17 1.56 -11.13
CA LEU A 304 -18.68 2.26 -9.94
C LEU A 304 -19.73 2.29 -8.83
N ASN A 305 -20.98 2.62 -9.16
CA ASN A 305 -22.06 2.75 -8.18
C ASN A 305 -22.35 1.40 -7.49
N ASP A 306 -22.42 0.31 -8.25
CA ASP A 306 -22.62 -1.04 -7.73
C ASP A 306 -21.45 -1.46 -6.82
N SER A 307 -20.23 -1.11 -7.22
CA SER A 307 -19.03 -1.35 -6.41
C SER A 307 -19.10 -0.62 -5.06
N LEU A 308 -19.34 0.69 -5.09
CA LEU A 308 -19.42 1.52 -3.89
C LEU A 308 -20.61 1.13 -3.01
N ASP A 309 -21.74 0.73 -3.59
CA ASP A 309 -22.89 0.19 -2.87
C ASP A 309 -22.55 -1.10 -2.12
N ASN A 310 -21.82 -2.01 -2.75
CA ASN A 310 -21.40 -3.25 -2.11
C ASN A 310 -20.43 -3.00 -0.96
N ILE A 311 -19.44 -2.11 -1.14
CA ILE A 311 -18.52 -1.71 -0.07
C ILE A 311 -19.29 -1.04 1.06
N ARG A 312 -20.17 -0.10 0.73
CA ARG A 312 -21.01 0.62 1.69
C ARG A 312 -21.83 -0.33 2.57
N ARG A 313 -22.45 -1.35 1.98
CA ARG A 313 -23.28 -2.33 2.73
C ARG A 313 -22.46 -3.14 3.74
N SER A 314 -21.18 -3.37 3.48
CA SER A 314 -20.26 -4.07 4.38
C SER A 314 -19.72 -3.19 5.51
N MET A 315 -19.81 -1.86 5.37
CA MET A 315 -19.45 -0.93 6.43
C MET A 315 -20.59 -0.86 7.46
N THR A 316 -20.45 -1.62 8.54
CA THR A 316 -21.41 -1.64 9.66
C THR A 316 -21.40 -0.30 10.40
N GLN A 317 -22.28 0.62 10.00
CA GLN A 317 -22.45 1.92 10.66
C GLN A 317 -23.92 2.22 10.97
N SER A 318 -24.16 2.96 12.06
CA SER A 318 -25.50 3.29 12.57
C SER A 318 -26.29 4.27 11.71
N SER A 319 -25.68 4.85 10.67
CA SER A 319 -26.31 5.81 9.76
C SER A 319 -25.94 5.53 8.31
N PRO A 320 -26.83 5.84 7.35
CA PRO A 320 -26.53 5.65 5.94
C PRO A 320 -25.33 6.52 5.53
N ILE A 321 -24.27 5.90 5.04
CA ILE A 321 -23.12 6.63 4.49
C ILE A 321 -23.29 6.87 2.98
N THR A 322 -22.75 7.98 2.50
CA THR A 322 -22.70 8.31 1.07
C THR A 322 -21.49 7.67 0.39
N TYR A 323 -21.47 7.64 -0.94
CA TYR A 323 -20.32 7.17 -1.73
C TYR A 323 -19.05 7.97 -1.44
N VAL A 324 -19.19 9.28 -1.28
CA VAL A 324 -18.08 10.18 -0.92
C VAL A 324 -17.53 9.85 0.47
N GLN A 325 -18.41 9.51 1.43
CA GLN A 325 -17.98 9.11 2.78
C GLN A 325 -17.25 7.75 2.79
N VAL A 326 -17.57 6.83 1.87
CA VAL A 326 -16.79 5.60 1.67
C VAL A 326 -15.35 5.96 1.28
N LEU A 327 -15.17 6.87 0.32
CA LEU A 327 -13.84 7.33 -0.10
C LEU A 327 -13.11 8.08 1.01
N TYR A 328 -13.78 8.95 1.75
CA TYR A 328 -13.18 9.65 2.89
C TYR A 328 -12.68 8.68 3.95
N THR A 329 -13.46 7.64 4.24
CA THR A 329 -13.06 6.58 5.17
C THR A 329 -11.84 5.85 4.63
N PHE A 330 -11.86 5.47 3.35
CA PHE A 330 -10.76 4.72 2.75
C PHE A 330 -9.45 5.52 2.69
N MET A 331 -9.52 6.78 2.31
CA MET A 331 -8.37 7.70 2.29
C MET A 331 -7.82 7.92 3.71
N ASN A 332 -8.69 8.04 4.71
CA ASN A 332 -8.30 8.12 6.11
C ASN A 332 -7.61 6.82 6.57
N ASP A 333 -8.12 5.65 6.19
CA ASP A 333 -7.53 4.34 6.55
C ASP A 333 -6.15 4.11 5.91
N VAL A 334 -5.91 4.62 4.70
CA VAL A 334 -4.57 4.65 4.11
C VAL A 334 -3.60 5.43 5.01
N VAL A 335 -4.01 6.60 5.50
CA VAL A 335 -3.18 7.42 6.40
C VAL A 335 -2.99 6.78 7.77
N VAL A 336 -4.03 6.14 8.33
CA VAL A 336 -3.92 5.40 9.59
C VAL A 336 -2.92 4.26 9.47
N ARG A 337 -2.96 3.49 8.38
CA ARG A 337 -1.99 2.41 8.13
C ARG A 337 -0.57 2.95 7.97
N LEU A 338 -0.40 4.05 7.23
CA LEU A 338 0.89 4.73 7.09
C LEU A 338 1.46 5.16 8.45
N SER A 339 0.62 5.78 9.31
CA SER A 339 1.03 6.23 10.63
C SER A 339 1.45 5.07 11.55
N LYS A 340 0.73 3.94 11.50
CA LYS A 340 1.08 2.72 12.26
C LYS A 340 2.39 2.13 11.77
N ALA A 341 2.51 1.93 10.46
CA ALA A 341 3.71 1.41 9.82
C ALA A 341 4.96 2.22 10.11
N ALA A 342 4.83 3.55 10.19
CA ALA A 342 5.94 4.39 10.55
C ALA A 342 6.33 4.20 12.03
N SER A 343 5.36 4.00 12.93
CA SER A 343 5.56 3.94 14.39
C SER A 343 6.16 2.61 14.86
N ASP A 344 5.88 1.52 14.14
CA ASP A 344 6.40 0.20 14.45
C ASP A 344 7.89 0.12 14.07
N GLY A 345 8.77 -0.17 15.04
CA GLY A 345 10.19 -0.35 14.78
C GLY A 345 10.49 -1.61 13.95
N PRO A 346 11.68 -1.73 13.32
CA PRO A 346 12.04 -2.89 12.48
C PRO A 346 11.87 -4.25 13.19
N ALA A 347 12.03 -4.27 14.52
CA ALA A 347 11.95 -5.47 15.35
C ALA A 347 10.51 -5.93 15.69
N GLU A 348 9.51 -5.03 15.68
CA GLU A 348 8.10 -5.41 15.90
C GLU A 348 7.44 -5.91 14.61
N VAL A 349 7.83 -5.34 13.46
CA VAL A 349 7.45 -5.79 12.12
C VAL A 349 7.93 -7.24 11.89
N ALA A 350 9.11 -7.63 12.38
CA ALA A 350 9.61 -9.01 12.22
C ALA A 350 8.84 -10.08 13.03
N ARG A 351 8.06 -9.70 14.05
CA ARG A 351 7.35 -10.63 14.96
C ARG A 351 5.90 -10.92 14.57
N SER A 352 5.31 -10.14 13.67
CA SER A 352 3.97 -10.41 13.15
C SER A 352 4.07 -11.32 11.92
N ARG A 353 3.40 -12.48 11.95
CA ARG A 353 3.28 -13.38 10.79
C ARG A 353 2.63 -12.70 9.57
N ASP A 354 1.84 -11.64 9.78
CA ASP A 354 1.25 -10.83 8.71
C ASP A 354 2.21 -9.75 8.17
N ALA A 355 3.22 -9.37 8.94
CA ALA A 355 4.17 -8.32 8.58
C ALA A 355 5.33 -8.82 7.71
N GLN A 356 5.60 -10.13 7.68
CA GLN A 356 6.55 -10.75 6.74
C GLN A 356 6.15 -10.58 5.26
N LYS A 357 4.92 -10.13 4.97
CA LYS A 357 4.43 -9.85 3.61
C LYS A 357 4.26 -8.36 3.28
N SER A 358 4.50 -7.45 4.23
CA SER A 358 4.30 -6.00 4.03
C SER A 358 5.65 -5.28 3.93
N THR A 359 5.99 -4.82 2.73
CA THR A 359 7.24 -4.12 2.38
C THR A 359 7.26 -2.68 2.91
N LEU A 360 7.36 -2.48 4.23
CA LEU A 360 7.24 -1.16 4.85
C LEU A 360 8.46 -0.22 4.69
N LEU A 361 9.55 -0.65 4.04
CA LEU A 361 10.53 0.28 3.46
C LEU A 361 10.01 0.96 2.17
N HIS A 362 9.06 0.32 1.47
CA HIS A 362 8.30 0.86 0.33
C HIS A 362 6.91 1.42 0.71
N ALA A 363 6.53 1.39 1.99
CA ALA A 363 5.17 1.75 2.39
C ALA A 363 4.81 3.22 2.29
N SER A 364 5.80 4.12 2.37
CA SER A 364 5.53 5.54 2.15
C SER A 364 5.17 5.79 0.67
N GLU A 365 5.89 5.16 -0.26
CA GLU A 365 5.62 5.25 -1.71
C GLU A 365 4.26 4.63 -2.05
N LYS A 366 4.03 3.38 -1.62
CA LYS A 366 2.77 2.68 -1.87
C LYS A 366 1.57 3.38 -1.23
N ALA A 367 1.71 3.93 -0.02
CA ALA A 367 0.63 4.69 0.63
C ALA A 367 0.32 5.99 -0.12
N VAL A 368 1.33 6.64 -0.70
CA VAL A 368 1.15 7.85 -1.51
C VAL A 368 0.41 7.53 -2.80
N GLU A 369 0.83 6.51 -3.53
CA GLU A 369 0.13 6.02 -4.73
C GLU A 369 -1.33 5.63 -4.41
N SER A 370 -1.53 4.94 -3.29
CA SER A 370 -2.86 4.53 -2.81
C SER A 370 -3.77 5.74 -2.55
N TYR A 371 -3.26 6.74 -1.83
CA TYR A 371 -4.02 7.94 -1.52
C TYR A 371 -4.29 8.78 -2.77
N LEU A 372 -3.31 8.90 -3.67
CA LEU A 372 -3.45 9.62 -4.93
C LEU A 372 -4.47 8.95 -5.86
N SER A 373 -4.51 7.61 -5.90
CA SER A 373 -5.50 6.84 -6.65
C SER A 373 -6.93 7.09 -6.15
N LEU A 374 -7.13 7.09 -4.82
CA LEU A 374 -8.43 7.39 -4.21
C LEU A 374 -8.82 8.86 -4.39
N PHE A 375 -7.84 9.77 -4.28
CA PHE A 375 -8.07 11.19 -4.55
C PHE A 375 -8.45 11.45 -6.00
N HIS A 376 -7.82 10.75 -6.96
CA HIS A 376 -8.19 10.82 -8.37
C HIS A 376 -9.63 10.36 -8.59
N LEU A 377 -10.05 9.26 -7.96
CA LEU A 377 -11.45 8.83 -7.99
C LEU A 377 -12.39 9.90 -7.40
N LEU A 378 -12.04 10.49 -6.26
CA LEU A 378 -12.82 11.54 -5.63
C LEU A 378 -12.96 12.78 -6.53
N VAL A 379 -11.88 13.23 -7.16
CA VAL A 379 -11.87 14.37 -8.09
C VAL A 379 -12.71 14.06 -9.33
N CYS A 380 -12.58 12.87 -9.92
CA CYS A 380 -13.41 12.46 -11.05
C CYS A 380 -14.91 12.43 -10.70
N MET A 381 -15.26 11.91 -9.53
CA MET A 381 -16.65 11.93 -9.06
C MET A 381 -17.15 13.36 -8.85
N ALA A 382 -16.37 14.23 -8.21
CA ALA A 382 -16.75 15.61 -7.96
C ALA A 382 -16.85 16.45 -9.25
N HIS A 383 -16.06 16.11 -10.27
CA HIS A 383 -16.12 16.74 -11.59
C HIS A 383 -17.38 16.32 -12.35
N ASP A 384 -17.72 15.01 -12.31
CA ASP A 384 -18.96 14.50 -12.91
C ASP A 384 -20.23 14.94 -12.13
N ASP A 385 -20.12 15.22 -10.82
CA ASP A 385 -21.20 15.68 -9.95
C ASP A 385 -20.76 16.86 -9.03
N PRO A 386 -21.00 18.12 -9.44
CA PRO A 386 -20.64 19.31 -8.65
C PRO A 386 -21.36 19.42 -7.29
N THR A 387 -22.43 18.65 -7.05
CA THR A 387 -23.10 18.66 -5.75
C THR A 387 -22.18 18.13 -4.64
N ILE A 388 -21.18 17.32 -4.99
CA ILE A 388 -20.16 16.81 -4.06
C ILE A 388 -19.31 17.96 -3.50
N VAL A 389 -18.84 18.88 -4.35
CA VAL A 389 -18.08 20.07 -3.92
C VAL A 389 -18.95 20.98 -3.07
N THR A 390 -20.21 21.17 -3.48
CA THR A 390 -21.18 21.98 -2.72
C THR A 390 -21.45 21.39 -1.33
N ALA A 391 -21.61 20.07 -1.23
CA ALA A 391 -21.78 19.37 0.03
C ALA A 391 -20.53 19.45 0.92
N ALA A 392 -19.33 19.36 0.34
CA ALA A 392 -18.06 19.52 1.04
C ALA A 392 -17.91 20.93 1.63
N ARG A 393 -18.20 21.98 0.82
CA ARG A 393 -18.23 23.38 1.29
C ARG A 393 -19.22 23.56 2.42
N GLY A 394 -20.47 23.13 2.22
CA GLY A 394 -21.50 23.24 3.26
C GLY A 394 -21.14 22.49 4.55
N GLN A 395 -20.39 21.39 4.47
CA GLN A 395 -19.88 20.69 5.65
C GLN A 395 -18.86 21.54 6.42
N LEU A 396 -17.93 22.19 5.72
CA LEU A 396 -16.95 23.09 6.36
C LEU A 396 -17.62 24.34 6.94
N ASP A 397 -18.56 24.93 6.22
CA ASP A 397 -19.28 26.13 6.69
C ASP A 397 -20.08 25.84 7.96
N ARG A 398 -20.79 24.69 8.01
CA ARG A 398 -21.49 24.25 9.23
C ARG A 398 -20.53 23.97 10.38
N PHE A 399 -19.38 23.38 10.10
CA PHE A 399 -18.34 23.12 11.10
C PHE A 399 -17.78 24.43 11.68
N LEU A 400 -17.46 25.40 10.83
CA LEU A 400 -17.04 26.74 11.25
C LEU A 400 -18.14 27.50 12.00
N GLY A 401 -19.40 27.30 11.61
CA GLY A 401 -20.59 27.83 12.27
C GLY A 401 -20.92 27.18 13.62
N GLY A 402 -20.09 26.25 14.12
CA GLY A 402 -20.21 25.65 15.45
C GLY A 402 -20.93 24.30 15.51
N GLN A 403 -21.33 23.71 14.37
CA GLN A 403 -21.87 22.35 14.33
C GLN A 403 -20.74 21.32 14.35
N VAL A 404 -20.21 21.08 15.55
CA VAL A 404 -18.99 20.30 15.77
C VAL A 404 -19.22 18.99 16.52
N ASP A 405 -20.44 18.67 16.90
CA ASP A 405 -20.75 17.46 17.67
C ASP A 405 -20.53 16.16 16.87
N LYS A 406 -20.54 15.01 17.55
CA LYS A 406 -20.26 13.70 16.91
C LYS A 406 -21.31 13.29 15.88
N SER A 407 -22.52 13.84 15.90
CA SER A 407 -23.54 13.58 14.87
C SER A 407 -23.27 14.40 13.61
N ALA A 408 -22.87 15.67 13.76
CA ALA A 408 -22.54 16.55 12.65
C ALA A 408 -21.18 16.21 12.00
N VAL A 409 -20.17 15.87 12.81
CA VAL A 409 -18.83 15.50 12.37
C VAL A 409 -18.38 14.23 13.09
N PRO A 410 -18.73 13.03 12.57
CA PRO A 410 -18.33 11.78 13.20
C PRO A 410 -16.81 11.59 13.26
N ASN A 411 -16.11 11.97 12.18
CA ASN A 411 -14.66 11.83 12.04
C ASN A 411 -14.03 13.14 11.56
N VAL A 412 -13.14 13.70 12.38
CA VAL A 412 -12.41 14.94 12.07
C VAL A 412 -11.46 14.77 10.87
N GLY A 413 -10.92 13.57 10.65
CA GLY A 413 -10.09 13.27 9.48
C GLY A 413 -10.84 13.41 8.16
N HIS A 414 -12.15 13.12 8.16
CA HIS A 414 -12.98 13.32 6.98
C HIS A 414 -13.14 14.80 6.62
N LEU A 415 -13.04 15.73 7.58
CA LEU A 415 -13.06 17.16 7.29
C LEU A 415 -11.80 17.59 6.52
N LEU A 416 -10.62 17.09 6.90
CA LEU A 416 -9.37 17.38 6.18
C LEU A 416 -9.41 16.84 4.74
N ILE A 417 -10.04 15.69 4.52
CA ILE A 417 -10.22 15.13 3.19
C ILE A 417 -11.28 15.93 2.41
N SER A 418 -12.40 16.27 3.04
CA SER A 418 -13.47 17.10 2.43
C SER A 418 -12.94 18.46 1.98
N ARG A 419 -12.03 19.05 2.77
CA ARG A 419 -11.35 20.29 2.47
C ARG A 419 -10.53 20.27 1.17
N LEU A 420 -10.05 19.10 0.73
CA LEU A 420 -9.34 19.01 -0.55
C LEU A 420 -10.15 19.56 -1.71
N LEU A 421 -11.44 19.20 -1.77
CA LEU A 421 -12.33 19.65 -2.84
C LEU A 421 -12.58 21.15 -2.78
N THR A 422 -12.74 21.70 -1.57
CA THR A 422 -12.95 23.14 -1.40
C THR A 422 -11.71 23.95 -1.70
N ASP A 423 -10.52 23.44 -1.35
CA ASP A 423 -9.26 24.11 -1.69
C ASP A 423 -9.08 24.17 -3.22
N ILE A 424 -9.40 23.10 -3.94
CA ILE A 424 -9.33 23.06 -5.41
C ILE A 424 -10.32 24.05 -6.02
N ASP A 425 -11.56 24.09 -5.53
CA ASP A 425 -12.60 25.00 -6.02
C ASP A 425 -12.23 26.48 -5.79
N SER A 426 -11.58 26.78 -4.66
CA SER A 426 -11.06 28.12 -4.35
C SER A 426 -9.69 28.43 -4.97
N GLY A 427 -9.19 27.60 -5.88
CA GLY A 427 -7.90 27.80 -6.54
C GLY A 427 -6.70 27.80 -5.60
N GLY A 428 -6.80 27.10 -4.48
CA GLY A 428 -5.78 27.02 -3.43
C GLY A 428 -5.75 28.21 -2.47
N ASN A 429 -6.62 29.21 -2.67
CA ASN A 429 -6.62 30.48 -1.94
C ASN A 429 -7.91 30.67 -1.13
N ALA A 430 -8.37 29.64 -0.42
CA ALA A 430 -9.51 29.80 0.48
C ALA A 430 -9.18 30.82 1.59
N GLU A 431 -9.92 31.92 1.64
CA GLU A 431 -9.69 33.03 2.60
C GLU A 431 -9.73 32.55 4.06
N ASN A 432 -10.54 31.54 4.35
CA ASN A 432 -10.73 30.94 5.67
C ASN A 432 -9.89 29.66 5.89
N ALA A 433 -8.89 29.38 5.05
CA ALA A 433 -8.07 28.16 5.12
C ALA A 433 -7.40 27.96 6.49
N GLU A 434 -6.86 29.03 7.07
CA GLU A 434 -6.24 28.98 8.40
C GLU A 434 -7.29 28.78 9.50
N ASP A 435 -8.46 29.44 9.39
CA ASP A 435 -9.57 29.30 10.34
C ASP A 435 -10.11 27.87 10.40
N VAL A 436 -10.29 27.22 9.24
CA VAL A 436 -10.69 25.80 9.16
C VAL A 436 -9.67 24.91 9.86
N THR A 437 -8.37 25.16 9.63
CA THR A 437 -7.28 24.42 10.28
C THR A 437 -7.34 24.58 11.79
N ILE A 438 -7.44 25.82 12.28
CA ILE A 438 -7.50 26.13 13.70
C ILE A 438 -8.73 25.49 14.32
N ALA A 439 -9.89 25.55 13.67
CA ALA A 439 -11.12 24.93 14.14
C ALA A 439 -10.99 23.39 14.25
N ILE A 440 -10.38 22.74 13.25
CA ILE A 440 -10.08 21.30 13.25
C ILE A 440 -9.15 20.93 14.42
N VAL A 441 -8.08 21.69 14.61
CA VAL A 441 -7.13 21.48 15.73
C VAL A 441 -7.84 21.65 17.07
N LYS A 442 -8.61 22.73 17.24
CA LYS A 442 -9.35 22.98 18.48
C LYS A 442 -10.30 21.84 18.80
N GLU A 443 -11.09 21.41 17.82
CA GLU A 443 -12.04 20.31 18.00
C GLU A 443 -11.35 18.99 18.33
N ALA A 444 -10.23 18.68 17.66
CA ALA A 444 -9.45 17.48 17.94
C ALA A 444 -8.91 17.46 19.38
N VAL A 445 -8.34 18.59 19.84
CA VAL A 445 -7.85 18.72 21.23
C VAL A 445 -9.00 18.50 22.22
N THR A 446 -10.16 19.14 22.01
CA THR A 446 -11.33 19.01 22.90
C THR A 446 -11.90 17.58 22.93
N ARG A 447 -11.97 16.90 21.79
CA ARG A 447 -12.42 15.49 21.71
C ARG A 447 -11.47 14.52 22.38
N ASN A 448 -10.17 14.82 22.35
CA ASN A 448 -9.15 13.95 22.92
C ASN A 448 -9.08 14.01 24.45
N VAL A 449 -9.71 15.00 25.09
CA VAL A 449 -9.72 15.14 26.57
C VAL A 449 -10.19 13.86 27.27
N VAL A 450 -11.23 13.17 26.77
CA VAL A 450 -11.70 11.92 27.42
C VAL A 450 -10.62 10.84 27.43
N TRP A 451 -9.87 10.71 26.34
CA TRP A 451 -8.77 9.75 26.22
C TRP A 451 -7.53 10.22 26.99
N MET A 452 -7.31 11.53 27.10
CA MET A 452 -6.24 12.09 27.92
C MET A 452 -6.44 11.77 29.41
N LEU A 453 -7.65 11.96 29.93
CA LEU A 453 -7.94 11.86 31.36
C LEU A 453 -8.24 10.42 31.82
N ASP A 454 -8.93 9.62 30.99
CA ASP A 454 -9.40 8.28 31.38
C ASP A 454 -8.29 7.23 31.29
N ALA A 455 -8.30 6.26 32.20
CA ALA A 455 -7.36 5.15 32.24
C ALA A 455 -7.45 4.20 31.02
N LYS A 456 -8.54 4.22 30.26
CA LYS A 456 -8.63 3.52 28.95
C LYS A 456 -7.80 4.19 27.85
N GLY A 457 -7.36 5.43 28.05
CA GLY A 457 -6.43 6.14 27.19
C GLY A 457 -5.10 6.39 27.89
N ALA A 458 -4.71 7.65 28.04
CA ALA A 458 -3.43 8.04 28.66
C ALA A 458 -3.47 8.06 30.20
N GLY A 459 -4.67 8.07 30.81
CA GLY A 459 -4.82 8.00 32.27
C GLY A 459 -4.27 9.21 33.04
N MET A 460 -4.12 10.36 32.40
CA MET A 460 -3.58 11.59 33.01
C MET A 460 -4.67 12.39 33.71
N ALA A 461 -5.36 11.76 34.65
CA ALA A 461 -6.51 12.33 35.37
C ALA A 461 -6.14 13.62 36.13
N GLU A 462 -4.88 13.82 36.50
CA GLU A 462 -4.41 15.04 37.16
C GLU A 462 -4.55 16.29 36.29
N LEU A 463 -4.61 16.15 34.96
CA LEU A 463 -4.81 17.28 34.04
C LEU A 463 -6.23 17.84 34.11
N SER A 464 -7.16 17.17 34.81
CA SER A 464 -8.50 17.70 35.09
C SER A 464 -8.51 18.80 36.16
N TYR A 465 -7.41 18.95 36.92
CA TYR A 465 -7.20 20.13 37.77
C TYR A 465 -7.01 21.36 36.90
N ILE A 466 -7.63 22.49 37.22
CA ILE A 466 -7.48 23.75 36.47
C ILE A 466 -6.63 24.70 37.31
N GLU A 467 -5.32 24.73 37.05
CA GLU A 467 -4.38 25.59 37.77
C GLU A 467 -4.62 27.08 37.45
N PRO A 468 -4.36 28.01 38.39
CA PRO A 468 -4.54 29.46 38.16
C PRO A 468 -3.41 30.06 37.29
N SER A 469 -2.21 29.47 37.30
CA SER A 469 -1.04 30.00 36.61
C SER A 469 -1.30 30.30 35.13
N ALA A 470 -0.94 31.49 34.66
CA ALA A 470 -1.15 31.87 33.26
C ALA A 470 -0.40 30.95 32.27
N THR A 471 0.71 30.35 32.67
CA THR A 471 1.52 29.43 31.86
C THR A 471 1.82 28.13 32.60
N SER A 472 1.95 27.00 31.89
CA SER A 472 2.19 25.67 32.47
C SER A 472 2.89 24.76 31.45
N ASP A 473 4.19 24.50 31.64
CA ASP A 473 4.96 23.60 30.77
C ASP A 473 4.50 22.15 30.90
N TYR A 474 4.17 21.73 32.12
CA TYR A 474 3.63 20.39 32.36
C TYR A 474 2.35 20.16 31.57
N ARG A 475 1.38 21.10 31.62
CA ARG A 475 0.12 20.96 30.86
C ARG A 475 0.37 20.88 29.36
N LEU A 476 1.21 21.77 28.82
CA LEU A 476 1.57 21.74 27.41
C LEU A 476 2.17 20.40 26.99
N ARG A 477 3.15 19.90 27.74
CA ARG A 477 3.83 18.64 27.40
C ARG A 477 2.91 17.43 27.57
N LYS A 478 2.23 17.31 28.71
CA LYS A 478 1.45 16.12 29.05
C LYS A 478 0.15 16.03 28.25
N THR A 479 -0.52 17.16 27.97
CA THR A 479 -1.66 17.15 27.04
C THR A 479 -1.23 16.73 25.63
N PHE A 480 -0.04 17.17 25.18
CA PHE A 480 0.50 16.71 23.90
C PHE A 480 0.78 15.19 23.89
N ASP A 481 1.54 14.73 24.88
CA ASP A 481 1.95 13.32 25.02
C ASP A 481 0.73 12.38 25.07
N ALA A 482 -0.33 12.77 25.79
CA ALA A 482 -1.55 12.00 25.92
C ALA A 482 -2.30 11.76 24.60
N SER A 483 -2.09 12.63 23.61
CA SER A 483 -2.84 12.64 22.34
C SER A 483 -1.95 12.56 21.11
N ARG A 484 -0.67 12.18 21.29
CA ARG A 484 0.37 12.19 20.24
C ARG A 484 -0.06 11.46 18.97
N THR A 485 -0.62 10.26 19.08
CA THR A 485 -1.07 9.47 17.91
C THR A 485 -2.15 10.20 17.12
N SER A 486 -3.09 10.87 17.79
CA SER A 486 -4.14 11.64 17.12
C SER A 486 -3.57 12.84 16.36
N TYR A 487 -2.64 13.57 16.97
CA TYR A 487 -1.97 14.71 16.33
C TYR A 487 -1.10 14.28 15.15
N GLN A 488 -0.40 13.14 15.26
CA GLN A 488 0.35 12.55 14.15
C GLN A 488 -0.56 12.25 12.95
N LEU A 489 -1.72 11.63 13.17
CA LEU A 489 -2.69 11.37 12.11
C LEU A 489 -3.16 12.65 11.40
N LEU A 490 -3.43 13.73 12.16
CA LEU A 490 -3.80 15.02 11.58
C LEU A 490 -2.66 15.62 10.74
N MET A 491 -1.42 15.55 11.23
CA MET A 491 -0.24 16.00 10.49
C MET A 491 -0.04 15.19 9.20
N PHE A 492 -0.25 13.87 9.24
CA PHE A 492 -0.18 13.03 8.05
C PHE A 492 -1.29 13.39 7.04
N LEU A 493 -2.53 13.56 7.49
CA LEU A 493 -3.63 14.02 6.62
C LEU A 493 -3.32 15.38 5.98
N ASN A 494 -2.76 16.33 6.76
CA ASN A 494 -2.36 17.61 6.20
C ASN A 494 -1.16 17.50 5.23
N LEU A 495 -0.20 16.62 5.50
CA LEU A 495 0.89 16.31 4.58
C LEU A 495 0.35 15.73 3.26
N MET A 496 -0.56 14.75 3.33
CA MET A 496 -1.18 14.16 2.14
C MET A 496 -1.97 15.21 1.37
N ARG A 497 -2.66 16.11 2.07
CA ARG A 497 -3.36 17.25 1.46
C ARG A 497 -2.42 18.16 0.67
N ARG A 498 -1.34 18.64 1.32
CA ARG A 498 -0.33 19.48 0.65
C ARG A 498 0.28 18.76 -0.55
N PHE A 499 0.54 17.47 -0.40
CA PHE A 499 1.09 16.65 -1.46
C PHE A 499 0.17 16.60 -2.69
N VAL A 500 -1.09 16.18 -2.54
CA VAL A 500 -1.99 16.04 -3.70
C VAL A 500 -2.27 17.39 -4.37
N LEU A 501 -2.39 18.48 -3.60
CA LEU A 501 -2.55 19.82 -4.18
C LEU A 501 -1.28 20.27 -4.93
N GLY A 502 -0.09 19.91 -4.43
CA GLY A 502 1.19 20.21 -5.07
C GLY A 502 1.50 19.41 -6.34
N THR A 503 0.70 18.38 -6.66
CA THR A 503 0.84 17.67 -7.95
C THR A 503 0.48 18.56 -9.14
N HIS A 504 -0.41 19.53 -8.92
CA HIS A 504 -0.78 20.52 -9.92
C HIS A 504 0.19 21.71 -9.88
N THR A 505 1.01 21.84 -10.91
CA THR A 505 2.11 22.83 -10.96
C THR A 505 1.95 23.88 -12.05
N LYS A 506 0.95 23.76 -12.93
CA LYS A 506 0.80 24.60 -14.12
C LYS A 506 -0.60 25.19 -14.23
N GLY A 507 -0.69 26.51 -14.36
CA GLY A 507 -1.97 27.22 -14.57
C GLY A 507 -2.77 27.39 -13.28
N ALA A 508 -4.03 27.81 -13.42
CA ALA A 508 -4.95 27.97 -12.30
C ALA A 508 -5.36 26.59 -11.76
N LEU A 509 -5.32 26.43 -10.44
CA LEU A 509 -5.86 25.25 -9.78
C LEU A 509 -7.39 25.30 -9.86
N THR A 510 -8.00 24.34 -10.54
CA THR A 510 -9.44 24.14 -10.62
C THR A 510 -9.73 22.65 -10.59
N LEU A 511 -11.00 22.28 -10.42
CA LEU A 511 -11.37 20.86 -10.42
C LEU A 511 -11.06 20.19 -11.77
N ASP A 512 -11.26 20.93 -12.87
CA ASP A 512 -10.94 20.49 -14.22
C ASP A 512 -9.43 20.34 -14.45
N SER A 513 -8.63 21.35 -14.07
CA SER A 513 -7.17 21.28 -14.26
C SER A 513 -6.50 20.21 -13.36
N MET A 514 -7.03 20.01 -12.15
CA MET A 514 -6.61 18.92 -11.28
C MET A 514 -6.96 17.55 -11.88
N GLN A 515 -8.19 17.35 -12.36
CA GLN A 515 -8.60 16.10 -13.01
C GLN A 515 -7.72 15.79 -14.23
N GLN A 516 -7.48 16.77 -15.10
CA GLN A 516 -6.60 16.60 -16.26
C GLN A 516 -5.16 16.26 -15.85
N THR A 517 -4.64 16.86 -14.78
CA THR A 517 -3.31 16.56 -14.24
C THR A 517 -3.23 15.11 -13.78
N LEU A 518 -4.24 14.63 -13.05
CA LEU A 518 -4.30 13.25 -12.56
C LEU A 518 -4.45 12.23 -13.70
N PHE A 519 -5.21 12.54 -14.75
CA PHE A 519 -5.28 11.69 -15.93
C PHE A 519 -3.97 11.64 -16.72
N ARG A 520 -3.26 12.77 -16.87
CA ARG A 520 -1.95 12.82 -17.55
C ARG A 520 -0.88 12.01 -16.82
N THR A 521 -0.97 11.95 -15.50
CA THR A 521 -0.04 11.20 -14.64
C THR A 521 -0.54 9.79 -14.32
N HIS A 522 -1.72 9.40 -14.82
CA HIS A 522 -2.40 8.15 -14.49
C HIS A 522 -2.59 7.91 -12.98
N GLY A 523 -2.65 8.98 -12.18
CA GLY A 523 -2.73 8.90 -10.72
C GLY A 523 -1.45 8.40 -10.03
N VAL A 524 -0.30 8.46 -10.71
CA VAL A 524 1.01 8.06 -10.17
C VAL A 524 1.81 9.31 -9.78
N PRO A 525 2.48 9.31 -8.61
CA PRO A 525 3.32 10.44 -8.20
C PRO A 525 4.51 10.62 -9.14
N GLY A 526 4.96 11.87 -9.31
CA GLY A 526 6.15 12.17 -10.10
C GLY A 526 7.44 11.58 -9.48
N PRO A 527 8.52 11.46 -10.26
CA PRO A 527 9.80 10.95 -9.76
C PRO A 527 10.34 11.75 -8.56
N GLY A 528 10.88 11.06 -7.55
CA GLY A 528 11.49 11.67 -6.37
C GLY A 528 10.50 12.20 -5.31
N VAL A 529 9.21 12.29 -5.65
CA VAL A 529 8.15 12.72 -4.73
C VAL A 529 8.01 11.78 -3.53
N ALA A 530 8.02 10.47 -3.77
CA ALA A 530 7.90 9.47 -2.73
C ALA A 530 9.01 9.58 -1.67
N ALA A 531 10.25 9.89 -2.09
CA ALA A 531 11.38 10.10 -1.20
C ALA A 531 11.20 11.34 -0.30
N GLY A 532 10.69 12.45 -0.87
CA GLY A 532 10.39 13.67 -0.11
C GLY A 532 9.27 13.46 0.92
N ILE A 533 8.25 12.67 0.58
CA ILE A 533 7.17 12.32 1.51
C ILE A 533 7.70 11.40 2.62
N ALA A 534 8.53 10.41 2.31
CA ALA A 534 9.16 9.56 3.31
C ALA A 534 10.01 10.37 4.31
N GLN A 535 10.72 11.40 3.85
CA GLN A 535 11.43 12.32 4.73
C GLN A 535 10.47 13.12 5.63
N SER A 536 9.40 13.65 5.05
CA SER A 536 8.38 14.42 5.79
C SER A 536 7.68 13.56 6.85
N ILE A 537 7.39 12.30 6.52
CA ILE A 537 6.83 11.31 7.45
C ILE A 537 7.75 11.14 8.67
N ARG A 538 9.06 10.93 8.45
CA ARG A 538 10.04 10.82 9.54
C ARG A 538 10.09 12.07 10.43
N GLN A 539 9.86 13.26 9.86
CA GLN A 539 9.81 14.50 10.67
C GLN A 539 8.55 14.58 11.52
N ILE A 540 7.38 14.23 10.97
CA ILE A 540 6.11 14.17 11.72
C ILE A 540 6.22 13.25 12.94
N GLN A 541 6.93 12.13 12.81
CA GLN A 541 7.13 11.21 13.94
C GLN A 541 7.97 11.78 15.08
N LYS A 542 8.87 12.73 14.79
CA LYS A 542 9.72 13.39 15.77
C LYS A 542 9.00 14.53 16.50
N VAL A 543 7.84 14.98 16.00
CA VAL A 543 7.08 16.06 16.62
C VAL A 543 6.55 15.61 17.99
N ASP A 544 6.94 16.33 19.02
CA ASP A 544 6.65 16.00 20.42
C ASP A 544 6.10 17.19 21.23
N ASN A 545 5.72 18.27 20.55
CA ASN A 545 5.22 19.49 21.16
C ASN A 545 4.20 20.22 20.27
N PHE A 546 3.37 21.08 20.88
CA PHE A 546 2.31 21.81 20.18
C PHE A 546 2.82 22.83 19.16
N VAL A 547 3.98 23.43 19.39
CA VAL A 547 4.53 24.46 18.48
C VAL A 547 4.83 23.85 17.12
N ASP A 548 5.55 22.72 17.10
CA ASP A 548 5.90 22.02 15.86
C ASP A 548 4.69 21.33 15.23
N PHE A 549 3.75 20.85 16.04
CA PHE A 549 2.46 20.35 15.55
C PHE A 549 1.65 21.43 14.82
N LEU A 550 1.50 22.63 15.41
CA LEU A 550 0.76 23.74 14.79
C LEU A 550 1.42 24.19 13.48
N ARG A 551 2.76 24.23 13.44
CA ARG A 551 3.51 24.50 12.19
C ARG A 551 3.25 23.44 11.12
N ALA A 552 3.28 22.15 11.49
CA ALA A 552 3.00 21.06 10.55
C ALA A 552 1.55 21.05 10.04
N MET A 553 0.64 21.68 10.77
CA MET A 553 -0.75 21.92 10.38
C MET A 553 -0.93 23.20 9.54
N ASP A 554 0.12 23.92 9.18
CA ASP A 554 0.08 25.19 8.44
C ASP A 554 -0.56 26.37 9.21
N VAL A 555 -0.51 26.36 10.55
CA VAL A 555 -0.87 27.53 11.36
C VAL A 555 0.29 28.54 11.32
N LYS A 556 0.03 29.73 10.74
CA LYS A 556 1.04 30.76 10.48
C LYS A 556 1.33 31.57 11.73
N VAL A 557 0.27 31.98 12.44
CA VAL A 557 0.38 32.79 13.65
C VAL A 557 0.25 31.90 14.87
N LEU A 558 1.38 31.64 15.52
CA LEU A 558 1.41 30.81 16.71
C LEU A 558 0.91 31.58 17.94
N PRO A 559 0.03 30.98 18.77
CA PRO A 559 -0.50 31.61 19.97
C PRO A 559 0.60 31.79 21.02
N LYS A 560 0.44 32.81 21.88
CA LYS A 560 1.34 32.95 23.04
C LYS A 560 1.16 31.77 23.99
N LYS A 561 2.22 31.42 24.73
CA LYS A 561 2.20 30.32 25.71
C LYS A 561 1.03 30.44 26.68
N SER A 562 0.74 31.64 27.18
CA SER A 562 -0.37 31.89 28.12
C SER A 562 -1.74 31.69 27.48
N GLU A 563 -1.94 32.17 26.27
CA GLU A 563 -3.18 32.00 25.50
C GLU A 563 -3.46 30.52 25.23
N PHE A 564 -2.43 29.76 24.84
CA PHE A 564 -2.58 28.34 24.54
C PHE A 564 -2.81 27.50 25.81
N VAL A 565 -2.14 27.81 26.92
CA VAL A 565 -2.40 27.15 28.21
C VAL A 565 -3.83 27.42 28.67
N ASN A 566 -4.32 28.66 28.54
CA ASN A 566 -5.71 28.98 28.85
C ASN A 566 -6.68 28.22 27.94
N PHE A 567 -6.37 28.11 26.64
CA PHE A 567 -7.14 27.26 25.72
C PHE A 567 -7.17 25.80 26.20
N LEU A 568 -6.03 25.18 26.53
CA LEU A 568 -6.00 23.79 27.02
C LEU A 568 -6.83 23.60 28.30
N LYS A 569 -6.78 24.55 29.25
CA LYS A 569 -7.66 24.51 30.43
C LYS A 569 -9.13 24.57 30.04
N LYS A 570 -9.50 25.50 29.17
CA LYS A 570 -10.88 25.66 28.69
C LYS A 570 -11.38 24.41 27.98
N THR A 571 -10.54 23.74 27.18
CA THR A 571 -10.94 22.51 26.48
C THR A 571 -11.34 21.38 27.42
N VAL A 572 -10.77 21.31 28.64
CA VAL A 572 -11.21 20.32 29.64
C VAL A 572 -12.66 20.56 29.98
N THR A 573 -13.04 21.79 30.33
CA THR A 573 -14.42 22.17 30.65
C THR A 573 -15.35 22.00 29.45
N GLU A 574 -14.96 22.50 28.26
CA GLU A 574 -15.77 22.39 27.03
C GLU A 574 -16.02 20.92 26.63
N SER A 575 -15.06 20.03 26.87
CA SER A 575 -15.23 18.59 26.61
C SER A 575 -16.34 17.98 27.47
N MET A 576 -16.48 18.46 28.72
CA MET A 576 -17.55 18.04 29.63
C MET A 576 -18.90 18.61 29.20
N GLU A 577 -18.93 19.91 28.89
CA GLU A 577 -20.14 20.62 28.44
C GLU A 577 -20.71 20.04 27.14
N ARG A 578 -19.84 19.66 26.21
CA ARG A 578 -20.20 19.02 24.94
C ARG A 578 -20.51 17.53 25.07
N GLY A 579 -20.42 16.96 26.27
CA GLY A 579 -20.71 15.55 26.54
C GLY A 579 -19.71 14.56 25.94
N TYR A 580 -18.52 15.01 25.55
CA TYR A 580 -17.43 14.09 25.17
C TYR A 580 -16.84 13.38 26.38
N SER A 581 -16.84 14.09 27.51
CA SER A 581 -16.32 13.65 28.80
C SER A 581 -17.37 13.90 29.89
N LYS A 582 -17.18 13.33 31.08
CA LYS A 582 -17.90 13.71 32.30
C LYS A 582 -16.92 14.00 33.45
N TRP A 583 -17.29 14.88 34.37
CA TRP A 583 -16.50 15.12 35.57
C TRP A 583 -16.49 13.87 36.45
N ALA A 584 -15.29 13.30 36.63
CA ALA A 584 -15.09 12.11 37.47
C ALA A 584 -14.36 12.43 38.79
N LEU A 585 -13.73 13.60 38.88
CA LEU A 585 -13.01 14.11 40.04
C LEU A 585 -13.45 15.54 40.36
N THR A 586 -13.46 15.89 41.64
CA THR A 586 -13.53 17.30 42.08
C THR A 586 -12.17 17.96 41.95
N GLN A 587 -12.11 19.30 42.00
CA GLN A 587 -10.84 20.03 41.88
C GLN A 587 -9.87 19.73 43.04
N GLU A 588 -10.38 19.47 44.25
CA GLU A 588 -9.58 19.09 45.43
C GLU A 588 -8.86 17.75 45.23
N ARG A 589 -9.58 16.76 44.65
CA ARG A 589 -9.01 15.44 44.35
C ARG A 589 -8.05 15.50 43.16
N ALA A 590 -8.39 16.26 42.13
CA ALA A 590 -7.52 16.47 40.98
C ALA A 590 -6.23 17.20 41.39
N LEU A 591 -6.31 18.19 42.28
CA LEU A 591 -5.15 18.86 42.88
C LEU A 591 -4.28 17.89 43.67
N GLY A 592 -4.91 17.01 44.47
CA GLY A 592 -4.19 15.94 45.18
C GLY A 592 -3.37 15.06 44.25
N LEU A 593 -3.95 14.62 43.13
CA LEU A 593 -3.22 13.87 42.09
C LEU A 593 -2.13 14.71 41.42
N ARG A 594 -2.41 15.98 41.15
CA ARG A 594 -1.46 16.88 40.49
C ARG A 594 -0.22 17.14 41.33
N LEU A 595 -0.35 17.33 42.64
CA LEU A 595 0.76 17.57 43.55
C LEU A 595 1.70 16.36 43.68
N ILE A 596 1.23 15.14 43.38
CA ILE A 596 2.09 13.94 43.37
C ILE A 596 3.11 14.00 42.23
N VAL A 597 2.71 14.53 41.07
CA VAL A 597 3.52 14.54 39.83
C VAL A 597 4.14 15.90 39.52
N GLU A 598 3.56 16.99 40.03
CA GLU A 598 4.07 18.35 39.94
C GLU A 598 3.85 19.08 41.30
N PRO A 599 4.74 18.86 42.29
CA PRO A 599 4.58 19.43 43.64
C PRO A 599 4.55 20.96 43.70
N GLY A 600 5.13 21.62 42.69
CA GLY A 600 5.22 23.08 42.60
C GLY A 600 4.05 23.76 41.89
N VAL A 601 2.98 23.03 41.54
CA VAL A 601 1.81 23.63 40.87
C VAL A 601 1.15 24.69 41.77
N GLU A 602 0.75 25.80 41.17
CA GLU A 602 0.01 26.86 41.87
C GLU A 602 -1.39 26.37 42.25
N ARG A 603 -1.86 26.81 43.42
CA ARG A 603 -3.14 26.36 43.99
C ARG A 603 -4.19 27.46 43.82
N VAL A 604 -5.38 27.06 43.38
CA VAL A 604 -6.57 27.92 43.43
C VAL A 604 -6.91 28.22 44.89
N GLU A 605 -7.17 29.49 45.19
CA GLU A 605 -7.57 29.94 46.52
C GLU A 605 -8.81 29.17 47.02
N GLY A 606 -8.74 28.64 48.24
CA GLY A 606 -9.83 27.87 48.86
C GLY A 606 -9.96 26.40 48.41
N VAL A 607 -9.10 25.92 47.50
CA VAL A 607 -9.09 24.50 47.07
C VAL A 607 -7.95 23.76 47.78
N GLU A 608 -8.29 22.97 48.79
CA GLU A 608 -7.33 22.16 49.54
C GLU A 608 -7.19 20.74 48.95
N PRO A 609 -5.97 20.16 48.90
CA PRO A 609 -5.75 18.86 48.30
C PRO A 609 -6.34 17.74 49.15
N VAL A 610 -7.15 16.88 48.53
CA VAL A 610 -7.70 15.68 49.17
C VAL A 610 -7.02 14.44 48.58
N SER A 611 -6.48 13.60 49.47
CA SER A 611 -5.89 12.32 49.06
C SER A 611 -6.95 11.42 48.42
N PHE A 612 -6.62 10.87 47.26
CA PHE A 612 -7.49 9.95 46.54
C PHE A 612 -6.95 8.52 46.66
N PHE A 613 -7.64 7.67 47.42
CA PHE A 613 -7.40 6.23 47.50
C PHE A 613 -8.66 5.51 46.98
N GLY A 614 -8.63 5.00 45.75
CA GLY A 614 -9.81 4.40 45.11
C GLY A 614 -9.54 3.84 43.71
N GLN A 615 -10.57 3.27 43.09
CA GLN A 615 -10.51 2.81 41.69
C GLN A 615 -10.30 3.99 40.73
N ASN A 616 -9.62 3.75 39.60
CA ASN A 616 -9.37 4.78 38.59
C ASN A 616 -10.70 5.43 38.14
N PRO A 617 -10.83 6.75 38.25
CA PRO A 617 -12.04 7.45 37.83
C PRO A 617 -12.22 7.32 36.31
N SER A 618 -13.46 7.06 35.88
CA SER A 618 -13.77 7.04 34.44
C SER A 618 -14.41 8.34 34.00
N PHE A 619 -13.80 8.99 33.02
CA PHE A 619 -14.26 10.23 32.39
C PHE A 619 -15.17 9.97 31.19
N PHE A 620 -15.41 8.71 30.80
CA PHE A 620 -16.40 8.40 29.75
C PHE A 620 -17.83 8.67 30.24
N PRO A 621 -18.67 9.34 29.44
CA PRO A 621 -20.10 9.42 29.71
C PRO A 621 -20.69 7.99 29.74
N GLY A 622 -21.40 7.64 30.81
CA GLY A 622 -22.02 6.31 30.92
C GLY A 622 -23.17 6.20 29.92
N GLN A 623 -23.22 5.10 29.14
CA GLN A 623 -24.43 4.78 28.38
C GLN A 623 -25.55 4.47 29.36
N ALA A 624 -26.52 5.38 29.48
CA ALA A 624 -27.83 5.04 30.02
C ALA A 624 -28.54 4.15 29.00
N HIS A 625 -28.28 2.83 29.05
CA HIS A 625 -29.24 1.72 28.90
C HIS A 625 -28.51 0.39 28.76
N GLY A 626 -28.95 -0.57 29.57
CA GLY A 626 -28.22 -1.79 29.88
C GLY A 626 -28.02 -2.76 28.72
N ARG A 627 -26.82 -3.32 28.66
CA ARG A 627 -26.62 -4.74 28.37
C ARG A 627 -25.38 -5.22 29.11
N GLN A 628 -25.60 -6.02 30.15
CA GLN A 628 -24.57 -6.92 30.66
C GLN A 628 -24.19 -7.86 29.52
N THR A 629 -22.97 -7.73 29.00
CA THR A 629 -22.28 -8.84 28.35
C THR A 629 -20.82 -8.74 28.76
N GLY A 630 -20.41 -9.68 29.61
CA GLY A 630 -19.01 -9.91 29.94
C GLY A 630 -18.21 -10.27 28.71
N GLY A 631 -16.94 -9.87 28.73
CA GLY A 631 -15.98 -10.15 27.67
C GLY A 631 -14.64 -9.52 28.02
N GLN A 632 -13.91 -10.18 28.92
CA GLN A 632 -12.48 -9.95 29.13
C GLN A 632 -11.77 -9.90 27.76
N ARG A 633 -11.13 -8.78 27.44
CA ARG A 633 -10.00 -8.77 26.50
C ARG A 633 -8.74 -8.47 27.30
N GLY A 634 -7.84 -9.45 27.26
CA GLY A 634 -6.70 -9.61 28.15
C GLY A 634 -5.70 -8.46 28.07
N GLY A 635 -5.35 -7.96 29.26
CA GLY A 635 -4.15 -7.17 29.47
C GLY A 635 -2.92 -8.07 29.36
N ARG A 636 -1.94 -7.62 28.58
CA ARG A 636 -0.57 -8.11 28.60
C ARG A 636 0.06 -7.68 29.92
N GLY A 637 0.13 -8.59 30.89
CA GLY A 637 0.95 -8.45 32.08
C GLY A 637 2.17 -9.36 31.95
N MET A 638 3.36 -8.76 31.83
CA MET A 638 4.62 -9.46 32.03
C MET A 638 4.68 -9.98 33.46
N GLY A 639 4.95 -11.26 33.63
CA GLY A 639 5.27 -11.88 34.91
C GLY A 639 6.28 -12.98 34.69
N MET A 640 7.55 -12.70 35.01
CA MET A 640 8.55 -13.75 35.22
C MET A 640 8.11 -14.65 36.38
N GLY A 641 8.18 -15.95 36.18
CA GLY A 641 7.98 -16.95 37.22
C GLY A 641 8.67 -18.24 36.84
N MET A 642 9.69 -18.62 37.60
CA MET A 642 10.48 -19.83 37.45
C MET A 642 9.63 -21.11 37.52
N GLY A 643 10.16 -22.19 36.94
CA GLY A 643 9.44 -23.44 36.72
C GLY A 643 9.29 -24.37 37.92
N MET A 644 8.51 -25.42 37.71
CA MET A 644 8.76 -26.81 38.12
C MET A 644 7.66 -27.74 37.55
N GLY A 645 8.06 -28.70 36.72
CA GLY A 645 7.80 -30.14 36.89
C GLY A 645 6.37 -30.73 36.88
N ARG A 646 6.25 -31.81 36.07
CA ARG A 646 5.27 -32.93 36.08
C ARG A 646 3.91 -32.60 35.44
N GLY A 647 3.29 -33.38 34.55
CA GLY A 647 3.45 -34.77 34.12
C GLY A 647 2.04 -35.39 33.98
N ARG A 648 1.82 -36.22 32.93
CA ARG A 648 0.57 -36.93 32.53
C ARG A 648 -0.46 -36.05 31.80
N GLY A 649 -1.01 -36.37 30.62
CA GLY A 649 -1.18 -37.64 29.93
C GLY A 649 -2.62 -38.13 30.13
N ARG A 650 -3.50 -37.93 29.13
CA ARG A 650 -4.50 -38.90 28.62
C ARG A 650 -5.53 -38.27 27.66
N ARG A 651 -5.64 -38.96 26.52
CA ARG A 651 -6.74 -39.08 25.54
C ARG A 651 -7.01 -37.91 24.61
#